data_AF-A0A966D011-F1
#
_entry.id   AF-A0A966D011-F1
#
_cell.length_a   1.000
_cell.length_b   1.000
_cell.length_c   1.000
_cell.angle_alpha   90.00
_cell.angle_beta   90.00
_cell.angle_gamma   90.00
#
_symmetry.space_group_name_H-M   'P 1'
#
loop_
_entity.id
_entity.type
_entity.pdbx_description
1 polymer ?
#
loop_
_entity_poly.entity_id
_entity_poly.type
_entity_poly.pdbx_seq_one_letter_code
_entity_poly.pdbx_strand_id
1 'polypeptide(L)'
;MTKRITIFIMIMLLVFTGGILSAYTVKGRVFSGNQPIAGVVVTDGKNFAVTAFNGRYTLEVSEEGRFVYVSLPSGYTAPVSEGVVKFYKQFNPKVKSYDFELIKKDGDDTNHGFVVVADPQIYAAKEFPLLGEGVEDIRRTVSEYPVPFHGIGAGDLISHDHKLYPEYNSVMSKAGIPFFNVMGNHDMVVYGRSHETSFHKYEAVYGPHYYSYNVGKVHYVMLNDNFFIGRDYFYIGYITENQLAWLEKDLSYVPEGSTVVVTMHIPTSVSEQDRKSFNYQKAGSTMANHRGLYKILEPYNAHIISGHTHTNHNVLIRENLFEHVTAAMSGAWWQGSLCTDGTPKGYGVYFANGDSLSWYYKATGKPKDYQMRVYTGEDDAAFEGYIVANLWNWDPLWEVDLYEDGVYSSSMEQFEGYDPMAREMYSDKDKLEHKWIWPSVSDKFFRAKPKSGNSSLSVVATDRFGNRYEQSLPHRSHYDVVVVGGGASGTAAGIKAASMGVRTLVIEEHEWLGGMLTSAGVSATDGNHKLRGGLWGTFRDSLENYYGGPEALNTGWVSRTLFEPSVGNRIFKNIASKYPKLSVWYNSVVRSMEKQKNGWSLTVSNGAGNKRITATILVDATELGDIAAKAGVRYDLGMDSRLVTGEYIAPEQENDIIQDLTYAMVLKEYDRDMTIQ
;
A
#
# COMPACT_ATOMS: atom_id res chain seq x y z
N MET A 1 -9.37 -91.43 13.36
CA MET A 1 -10.31 -91.74 14.46
C MET A 1 -9.77 -91.10 15.75
N THR A 2 -10.69 -90.75 16.66
CA THR A 2 -10.50 -90.34 18.08
C THR A 2 -9.97 -88.94 18.44
N LYS A 3 -10.93 -88.03 18.71
CA LYS A 3 -11.20 -87.23 19.93
C LYS A 3 -10.05 -86.79 20.88
N ARG A 4 -10.12 -85.47 21.19
CA ARG A 4 -9.84 -84.72 22.46
C ARG A 4 -8.36 -84.56 22.84
N ILE A 5 -7.86 -83.34 23.09
CA ILE A 5 -7.87 -82.59 24.38
C ILE A 5 -7.42 -81.14 24.03
N THR A 6 -8.25 -80.09 24.09
CA THR A 6 -8.57 -79.21 25.23
C THR A 6 -7.38 -78.88 26.15
N ILE A 7 -6.71 -77.74 25.93
CA ILE A 7 -5.98 -76.85 26.88
C ILE A 7 -4.98 -76.09 25.99
N PHE A 8 -5.37 -74.93 25.43
CA PHE A 8 -4.44 -73.85 25.00
C PHE A 8 -5.18 -72.60 24.48
N ILE A 9 -6.44 -72.36 24.89
CA ILE A 9 -7.19 -71.15 24.50
C ILE A 9 -7.88 -70.57 25.73
N MET A 10 -7.11 -70.29 26.79
CA MET A 10 -7.64 -69.53 27.94
C MET A 10 -6.55 -68.80 28.76
N ILE A 11 -5.40 -68.48 28.16
CA ILE A 11 -4.41 -67.52 28.71
C ILE A 11 -3.78 -66.71 27.55
N MET A 12 -4.59 -66.33 26.56
CA MET A 12 -4.18 -65.38 25.52
C MET A 12 -5.35 -64.48 25.10
N LEU A 13 -6.14 -64.09 26.09
CA LEU A 13 -7.22 -63.11 26.00
C LEU A 13 -7.17 -62.23 27.27
N LEU A 14 -5.99 -61.68 27.53
CA LEU A 14 -5.75 -60.66 28.55
C LEU A 14 -4.57 -59.75 28.16
N VAL A 15 -4.43 -59.51 26.85
CA VAL A 15 -3.66 -58.40 26.29
C VAL A 15 -4.54 -57.74 25.23
N PHE A 16 -5.74 -57.34 25.62
CA PHE A 16 -6.49 -56.31 24.90
C PHE A 16 -6.08 -54.97 25.50
N THR A 17 -5.24 -54.26 24.75
CA THR A 17 -5.30 -52.80 24.56
C THR A 17 -5.53 -51.96 25.82
N GLY A 18 -4.56 -52.01 26.73
CA GLY A 18 -4.38 -51.00 27.78
C GLY A 18 -3.17 -50.14 27.46
N GLY A 19 -3.07 -49.62 26.23
CA GLY A 19 -2.32 -48.39 26.03
C GLY A 19 -3.09 -47.32 26.75
N ILE A 20 -2.78 -47.10 28.04
CA ILE A 20 -3.22 -45.91 28.76
C ILE A 20 -2.54 -44.76 28.01
N LEU A 21 -3.22 -44.24 26.99
CA LEU A 21 -2.93 -42.93 26.43
C LEU A 21 -2.97 -41.96 27.61
N SER A 22 -1.82 -41.42 27.96
CA SER A 22 -1.66 -40.50 29.08
C SER A 22 -2.18 -39.14 28.65
N ALA A 23 -3.49 -39.01 28.46
CA ALA A 23 -4.12 -37.71 28.33
C ALA A 23 -3.95 -36.92 29.63
N TYR A 24 -3.51 -35.67 29.54
CA TYR A 24 -3.36 -34.82 30.70
C TYR A 24 -4.68 -34.14 31.00
N THR A 25 -5.38 -34.60 32.02
CA THR A 25 -6.57 -33.90 32.50
C THR A 25 -6.18 -32.57 33.16
N VAL A 26 -6.66 -31.47 32.60
CA VAL A 26 -6.57 -30.13 33.19
C VAL A 26 -7.97 -29.61 33.51
N LYS A 27 -8.05 -28.77 34.54
CA LYS A 27 -9.28 -28.08 34.92
C LYS A 27 -9.08 -26.57 34.79
N GLY A 28 -10.14 -25.81 34.90
CA GLY A 28 -10.02 -24.36 34.92
C GLY A 28 -11.36 -23.68 35.05
N ARG A 29 -11.32 -22.35 35.02
CA ARG A 29 -12.52 -21.51 34.91
C ARG A 29 -12.30 -20.35 33.94
N VAL A 30 -13.36 -19.97 33.24
CA VAL A 30 -13.43 -18.74 32.46
C VAL A 30 -14.36 -17.77 33.17
N PHE A 31 -13.91 -16.53 33.37
CA PHE A 31 -14.63 -15.53 34.15
C PHE A 31 -14.28 -14.10 33.69
N SER A 32 -15.06 -13.10 34.13
CA SER A 32 -14.73 -11.68 34.00
C SER A 32 -14.92 -11.01 35.36
N GLY A 33 -13.83 -10.49 35.95
CA GLY A 33 -13.82 -10.06 37.35
C GLY A 33 -14.23 -11.19 38.29
N ASN A 34 -15.40 -11.08 38.92
CA ASN A 34 -15.95 -12.12 39.80
C ASN A 34 -17.06 -12.97 39.15
N GLN A 35 -17.42 -12.69 37.89
CA GLN A 35 -18.55 -13.35 37.22
C GLN A 35 -18.08 -14.53 36.37
N PRO A 36 -18.60 -15.75 36.58
CA PRO A 36 -18.30 -16.89 35.71
C PRO A 36 -18.92 -16.69 34.32
N ILE A 37 -18.26 -17.23 33.29
CA ILE A 37 -18.77 -17.19 31.91
C ILE A 37 -19.01 -18.62 31.42
N ALA A 38 -20.27 -18.94 31.16
CA ALA A 38 -20.72 -20.24 30.66
C ALA A 38 -20.68 -20.32 29.14
N GLY A 39 -20.63 -21.53 28.58
CA GLY A 39 -20.70 -21.75 27.14
C GLY A 39 -19.42 -21.38 26.36
N VAL A 40 -18.32 -21.08 27.05
CA VAL A 40 -17.05 -20.74 26.41
C VAL A 40 -16.36 -22.03 25.96
N VAL A 41 -15.99 -22.08 24.69
CA VAL A 41 -15.22 -23.18 24.12
C VAL A 41 -13.75 -23.04 24.54
N VAL A 42 -13.19 -24.10 25.13
CA VAL A 42 -11.79 -24.20 25.53
C VAL A 42 -11.16 -25.39 24.80
N THR A 43 -9.99 -25.21 24.22
CA THR A 43 -9.33 -26.23 23.41
C THR A 43 -7.81 -26.22 23.59
N ASP A 44 -7.16 -27.32 23.22
CA ASP A 44 -5.71 -27.42 23.06
C ASP A 44 -5.27 -27.50 21.58
N GLY A 45 -6.20 -27.32 20.64
CA GLY A 45 -6.00 -27.51 19.20
C GLY A 45 -6.42 -28.88 18.68
N LYS A 46 -6.82 -29.81 19.55
CA LYS A 46 -7.32 -31.13 19.14
C LYS A 46 -8.57 -31.55 19.90
N ASN A 47 -8.56 -31.37 21.21
CA ASN A 47 -9.64 -31.67 22.12
C ASN A 47 -10.36 -30.39 22.53
N PHE A 48 -11.61 -30.52 22.93
CA PHE A 48 -12.48 -29.39 23.26
C PHE A 48 -13.24 -29.65 24.56
N ALA A 49 -13.49 -28.58 25.30
CA ALA A 49 -14.38 -28.52 26.45
C ALA A 49 -15.23 -27.27 26.35
N VAL A 50 -16.39 -27.27 27.01
CA VAL A 50 -17.27 -26.10 27.10
C VAL A 50 -17.48 -25.77 28.57
N THR A 51 -17.38 -24.49 28.93
CA THR A 51 -17.58 -24.08 30.32
C THR A 51 -19.03 -24.30 30.78
N ALA A 52 -19.19 -24.86 31.96
CA ALA A 52 -20.50 -25.01 32.61
C ALA A 52 -21.03 -23.66 33.11
N PHE A 53 -22.26 -23.66 33.66
CA PHE A 53 -22.91 -22.44 34.20
C PHE A 53 -22.08 -21.68 35.25
N ASN A 54 -21.19 -22.38 35.95
CA ASN A 54 -20.27 -21.79 36.95
C ASN A 54 -18.90 -21.40 36.36
N GLY A 55 -18.79 -21.37 35.03
CA GLY A 55 -17.58 -21.01 34.29
C GLY A 55 -16.50 -22.07 34.28
N ARG A 56 -16.68 -23.22 34.93
CA ARG A 56 -15.65 -24.26 35.04
C ARG A 56 -15.66 -25.19 33.84
N TYR A 57 -14.49 -25.72 33.51
CA TYR A 57 -14.32 -26.75 32.48
C TYR A 57 -13.31 -27.82 32.94
N THR A 58 -13.37 -28.99 32.28
CA THR A 58 -12.34 -30.03 32.34
C THR A 58 -11.97 -30.40 30.91
N LEU A 59 -10.68 -30.41 30.60
CA LEU A 59 -10.16 -30.69 29.25
C LEU A 59 -9.12 -31.80 29.35
N GLU A 60 -9.24 -32.80 28.49
CA GLU A 60 -8.20 -33.80 28.26
C GLU A 60 -7.23 -33.25 27.23
N VAL A 61 -6.06 -32.80 27.67
CA VAL A 61 -5.03 -32.23 26.77
C VAL A 61 -4.30 -33.37 26.08
N SER A 62 -4.18 -33.26 24.77
CA SER A 62 -3.41 -34.17 23.91
C SER A 62 -1.92 -34.11 24.23
N GLU A 63 -1.19 -35.21 23.99
CA GLU A 63 0.26 -35.27 24.25
C GLU A 63 1.05 -34.24 23.41
N GLU A 64 0.53 -33.87 22.24
CA GLU A 64 1.10 -32.87 21.32
C GLU A 64 0.61 -31.45 21.63
N GLY A 65 -0.28 -31.28 22.61
CA GLY A 65 -0.87 -30.00 22.98
C GLY A 65 0.19 -28.99 23.41
N ARG A 66 0.25 -27.85 22.73
CA ARG A 66 1.22 -26.77 23.02
C ARG A 66 0.62 -25.65 23.87
N PHE A 67 -0.69 -25.48 23.80
CA PHE A 67 -1.44 -24.43 24.45
C PHE A 67 -2.75 -24.99 25.02
N VAL A 68 -3.28 -24.30 26.02
CA VAL A 68 -4.71 -24.32 26.35
C VAL A 68 -5.23 -22.93 26.04
N TYR A 69 -6.31 -22.80 25.30
CA TYR A 69 -6.82 -21.50 24.85
C TYR A 69 -8.32 -21.51 24.67
N VAL A 70 -8.91 -20.32 24.67
CA VAL A 70 -10.36 -20.13 24.53
C VAL A 70 -10.73 -19.57 23.16
N SER A 71 -11.83 -20.04 22.60
CA SER A 71 -12.53 -19.29 21.55
C SER A 71 -13.30 -18.17 22.24
N LEU A 72 -12.90 -16.92 22.02
CA LEU A 72 -13.49 -15.79 22.75
C LEU A 72 -14.99 -15.69 22.44
N PRO A 73 -15.87 -15.59 23.44
CA PRO A 73 -17.31 -15.43 23.21
C PRO A 73 -17.64 -13.98 22.82
N SER A 74 -18.76 -13.78 22.11
CA SER A 74 -19.28 -12.45 21.79
C SER A 74 -19.46 -11.61 23.06
N GLY A 75 -19.25 -10.30 22.95
CA GLY A 75 -19.32 -9.38 24.08
C GLY A 75 -18.11 -9.42 25.02
N TYR A 76 -17.09 -10.25 24.74
CA TYR A 76 -15.86 -10.34 25.52
C TYR A 76 -14.61 -10.26 24.63
N THR A 77 -13.52 -9.77 25.21
CA THR A 77 -12.16 -9.86 24.69
C THR A 77 -11.23 -10.42 25.77
N ALA A 78 -9.95 -10.59 25.47
CA ALA A 78 -8.93 -10.97 26.43
C ALA A 78 -7.95 -9.81 26.70
N PRO A 79 -7.23 -9.83 27.83
CA PRO A 79 -6.17 -8.87 28.12
C PRO A 79 -5.15 -8.79 26.97
N VAL A 80 -4.76 -7.56 26.63
CA VAL A 80 -3.68 -7.32 25.66
C VAL A 80 -2.39 -7.07 26.43
N SER A 81 -1.33 -7.81 26.07
CA SER A 81 0.02 -7.62 26.62
C SER A 81 1.01 -7.58 25.47
N GLU A 82 1.88 -6.57 25.46
CA GLU A 82 2.87 -6.36 24.39
C GLU A 82 2.26 -6.34 22.98
N GLY A 83 1.06 -5.74 22.85
CA GLY A 83 0.33 -5.66 21.59
C GLY A 83 -0.36 -6.96 21.14
N VAL A 84 -0.33 -8.02 21.95
CA VAL A 84 -0.92 -9.34 21.62
C VAL A 84 -2.09 -9.66 22.55
N VAL A 85 -3.21 -10.11 21.97
CA VAL A 85 -4.38 -10.59 22.71
C VAL A 85 -4.10 -11.93 23.39
N LYS A 86 -4.19 -12.00 24.73
CA LYS A 86 -3.78 -13.17 25.52
C LYS A 86 -4.96 -14.09 25.86
N PHE A 87 -5.55 -14.70 24.83
CA PHE A 87 -6.62 -15.71 24.96
C PHE A 87 -6.11 -17.14 25.18
N TYR A 88 -4.79 -17.31 25.32
CA TYR A 88 -4.12 -18.60 25.43
C TYR A 88 -3.14 -18.65 26.60
N LYS A 89 -2.78 -19.88 27.01
CA LYS A 89 -1.71 -20.17 27.96
C LYS A 89 -0.88 -21.34 27.45
N GLN A 90 0.45 -21.22 27.56
CA GLN A 90 1.34 -22.31 27.18
C GLN A 90 1.08 -23.54 28.05
N PHE A 91 0.93 -24.71 27.43
CA PHE A 91 0.70 -25.95 28.15
C PHE A 91 1.96 -26.43 28.84
N ASN A 92 1.79 -26.86 30.07
CA ASN A 92 2.79 -27.48 30.92
C ASN A 92 2.14 -28.65 31.68
N PRO A 93 2.60 -29.91 31.49
CA PRO A 93 2.07 -31.09 32.16
C PRO A 93 2.04 -31.03 33.70
N LYS A 94 2.86 -30.17 34.31
CA LYS A 94 2.93 -29.95 35.76
C LYS A 94 1.81 -29.05 36.27
N VAL A 95 1.20 -28.24 35.41
CA VAL A 95 0.11 -27.33 35.75
C VAL A 95 -1.22 -28.07 35.63
N LYS A 96 -2.01 -28.07 36.72
CA LYS A 96 -3.31 -28.76 36.79
C LYS A 96 -4.51 -27.86 36.52
N SER A 97 -4.32 -26.54 36.57
CA SER A 97 -5.40 -25.56 36.40
C SER A 97 -5.02 -24.45 35.43
N TYR A 98 -5.90 -24.15 34.48
CA TYR A 98 -5.76 -23.05 33.52
C TYR A 98 -6.99 -22.14 33.62
N ASP A 99 -6.84 -21.02 34.31
CA ASP A 99 -7.92 -20.04 34.46
C ASP A 99 -7.81 -18.94 33.40
N PHE A 100 -8.93 -18.48 32.84
CA PHE A 100 -8.96 -17.37 31.88
C PHE A 100 -9.85 -16.25 32.39
N GLU A 101 -9.25 -15.07 32.58
CA GLU A 101 -9.99 -13.85 32.86
C GLU A 101 -10.20 -13.09 31.55
N LEU A 102 -11.46 -12.90 31.18
CA LEU A 102 -11.89 -12.16 30.01
C LEU A 102 -12.34 -10.76 30.42
N ILE A 103 -12.21 -9.82 29.48
CA ILE A 103 -12.65 -8.45 29.63
C ILE A 103 -13.99 -8.33 28.91
N LYS A 104 -15.05 -7.96 29.63
CA LYS A 104 -16.34 -7.65 29.02
C LYS A 104 -16.17 -6.37 28.17
N LYS A 105 -16.59 -6.42 26.91
CA LYS A 105 -16.58 -5.24 26.03
C LYS A 105 -17.64 -4.24 26.51
N ASP A 106 -17.37 -2.97 26.31
CA ASP A 106 -18.36 -1.92 26.52
C ASP A 106 -19.36 -1.91 25.37
N GLY A 107 -20.65 -1.92 25.68
CA GLY A 107 -21.72 -1.87 24.69
C GLY A 107 -22.03 -3.21 24.02
N ASP A 108 -22.78 -3.14 22.92
CA ASP A 108 -23.20 -4.26 22.09
C ASP A 108 -22.24 -4.39 20.90
N ASP A 109 -21.70 -5.58 20.67
CA ASP A 109 -20.81 -5.88 19.53
C ASP A 109 -21.52 -6.57 18.37
N THR A 110 -22.86 -6.57 18.35
CA THR A 110 -23.67 -7.04 17.19
C THR A 110 -23.33 -6.27 15.91
N ASN A 111 -23.06 -4.97 16.05
CA ASN A 111 -22.55 -4.13 14.97
C ASN A 111 -21.11 -3.77 15.29
N HIS A 112 -20.18 -4.14 14.41
CA HIS A 112 -18.76 -3.90 14.62
C HIS A 112 -18.03 -3.75 13.29
N GLY A 113 -16.91 -3.05 13.34
CA GLY A 113 -15.97 -2.99 12.24
C GLY A 113 -14.78 -3.92 12.45
N PHE A 114 -14.10 -4.27 11.37
CA PHE A 114 -12.76 -4.83 11.45
C PHE A 114 -11.89 -4.39 10.29
N VAL A 115 -10.59 -4.27 10.57
CA VAL A 115 -9.57 -3.95 9.56
C VAL A 115 -8.72 -5.15 9.27
N VAL A 116 -8.33 -5.33 8.02
CA VAL A 116 -7.43 -6.42 7.59
C VAL A 116 -6.16 -5.81 7.02
N VAL A 117 -5.04 -6.16 7.63
CA VAL A 117 -3.70 -5.76 7.20
C VAL A 117 -2.98 -7.02 6.73
N ALA A 118 -2.61 -7.05 5.45
CA ALA A 118 -1.84 -8.14 4.85
C ALA A 118 -0.45 -7.63 4.45
N ASP A 119 0.56 -8.49 4.56
CA ASP A 119 1.92 -8.27 4.04
C ASP A 119 2.56 -6.90 4.40
N PRO A 120 2.58 -6.46 5.69
CA PRO A 120 3.53 -5.44 6.11
C PRO A 120 4.98 -5.87 5.84
N GLN A 121 5.27 -7.16 5.97
CA GLN A 121 6.52 -7.82 5.62
C GLN A 121 7.77 -6.99 5.94
N ILE A 122 7.94 -6.64 7.22
CA ILE A 122 9.08 -5.82 7.66
C ILE A 122 10.39 -6.61 7.52
N TYR A 123 11.26 -6.17 6.63
CA TYR A 123 12.61 -6.68 6.42
C TYR A 123 13.63 -6.03 7.36
N ALA A 124 13.46 -4.74 7.64
CA ALA A 124 14.42 -3.98 8.42
C ALA A 124 13.78 -2.83 9.20
N ALA A 125 14.44 -2.42 10.29
CA ALA A 125 13.93 -1.38 11.19
C ALA A 125 13.62 -0.04 10.49
N LYS A 126 14.27 0.26 9.35
CA LYS A 126 14.01 1.47 8.54
C LYS A 126 12.57 1.53 7.97
N GLU A 127 11.84 0.43 7.95
CA GLU A 127 10.48 0.34 7.41
C GLU A 127 9.40 0.61 8.48
N PHE A 128 9.73 0.57 9.77
CA PHE A 128 8.77 0.84 10.84
C PHE A 128 8.14 2.24 10.78
N PRO A 129 8.84 3.32 10.40
CA PRO A 129 8.20 4.62 10.14
C PRO A 129 7.12 4.54 9.05
N LEU A 130 7.35 3.77 7.99
CA LEU A 130 6.39 3.59 6.89
C LEU A 130 5.17 2.77 7.32
N LEU A 131 5.38 1.73 8.12
CA LEU A 131 4.29 1.02 8.78
C LEU A 131 3.50 1.96 9.71
N GLY A 132 4.21 2.82 10.46
CA GLY A 132 3.62 3.82 11.35
C GLY A 132 2.68 4.79 10.65
N GLU A 133 2.98 5.21 9.42
CA GLU A 133 2.07 6.02 8.59
C GLU A 133 0.75 5.30 8.32
N GLY A 134 0.82 4.02 7.94
CA GLY A 134 -0.36 3.21 7.69
C GLY A 134 -1.16 2.92 8.97
N VAL A 135 -0.49 2.67 10.09
CA VAL A 135 -1.15 2.46 11.39
C VAL A 135 -1.86 3.73 11.89
N GLU A 136 -1.28 4.91 11.68
CA GLU A 136 -1.93 6.18 12.00
C GLU A 136 -3.15 6.41 11.10
N ASP A 137 -3.11 6.02 9.83
CA ASP A 137 -4.26 6.06 8.92
C ASP A 137 -5.37 5.09 9.36
N ILE A 138 -5.02 3.89 9.83
CA ILE A 138 -5.97 2.94 10.44
C ILE A 138 -6.63 3.58 11.66
N ARG A 139 -5.84 4.14 12.59
CA ARG A 139 -6.34 4.78 13.82
C ARG A 139 -7.36 5.88 13.51
N ARG A 140 -7.09 6.70 12.50
CA ARG A 140 -8.01 7.75 12.04
C ARG A 140 -9.28 7.14 11.47
N THR A 141 -9.14 6.19 10.54
CA THR A 141 -10.28 5.54 9.88
C THR A 141 -11.21 4.87 10.88
N VAL A 142 -10.70 4.11 11.85
CA VAL A 142 -11.57 3.43 12.84
C VAL A 142 -12.24 4.42 13.79
N SER A 143 -11.61 5.57 14.08
CA SER A 143 -12.19 6.61 14.93
C SER A 143 -13.35 7.38 14.28
N GLU A 144 -13.53 7.28 12.97
CA GLU A 144 -14.64 7.90 12.24
C GLU A 144 -15.98 7.19 12.46
N TYR A 145 -15.95 5.95 12.98
CA TYR A 145 -17.14 5.12 13.11
C TYR A 145 -17.51 4.87 14.58
N PRO A 146 -18.78 5.04 14.96
CA PRO A 146 -19.24 4.84 16.35
C PRO A 146 -19.57 3.37 16.65
N VAL A 147 -18.71 2.44 16.22
CA VAL A 147 -18.84 0.99 16.47
C VAL A 147 -17.51 0.44 16.99
N PRO A 148 -17.50 -0.65 17.78
CA PRO A 148 -16.25 -1.29 18.18
C PRO A 148 -15.50 -1.84 16.96
N PHE A 149 -14.16 -1.80 17.02
CA PHE A 149 -13.28 -2.34 15.99
C PHE A 149 -12.30 -3.37 16.57
N HIS A 150 -11.93 -4.34 15.73
CA HIS A 150 -10.74 -5.17 15.90
C HIS A 150 -9.93 -5.21 14.61
N GLY A 151 -8.68 -5.63 14.70
CA GLY A 151 -7.78 -5.80 13.57
C GLY A 151 -7.48 -7.27 13.31
N ILE A 152 -7.18 -7.59 12.05
CA ILE A 152 -6.72 -8.90 11.62
C ILE A 152 -5.42 -8.70 10.83
N GLY A 153 -4.36 -9.40 11.23
CA GLY A 153 -3.12 -9.48 10.46
C GLY A 153 -3.13 -10.72 9.59
N ALA A 154 -3.29 -10.59 8.28
CA ALA A 154 -3.42 -11.72 7.34
C ALA A 154 -2.06 -12.29 6.88
N GLY A 155 -1.11 -12.42 7.81
CA GLY A 155 0.22 -13.01 7.59
C GLY A 155 1.26 -12.08 6.97
N ASP A 156 2.49 -12.60 6.92
CA ASP A 156 3.73 -11.91 6.51
C ASP A 156 3.90 -10.59 7.26
N LEU A 157 3.88 -10.70 8.59
CA LEU A 157 4.04 -9.56 9.49
C LEU A 157 5.48 -9.02 9.42
N ILE A 158 6.45 -9.94 9.38
CA ILE A 158 7.88 -9.69 9.26
C ILE A 158 8.48 -10.55 8.14
N SER A 159 9.72 -10.24 7.73
CA SER A 159 10.45 -11.02 6.73
C SER A 159 11.58 -11.83 7.37
N HIS A 160 11.23 -12.99 7.93
CA HIS A 160 12.12 -13.98 8.59
C HIS A 160 12.88 -13.55 9.85
N ASP A 161 13.18 -12.26 10.08
CA ASP A 161 13.79 -11.82 11.33
C ASP A 161 12.75 -11.64 12.45
N HIS A 162 12.45 -12.74 13.14
CA HIS A 162 11.49 -12.75 14.25
C HIS A 162 11.85 -11.85 15.44
N LYS A 163 13.07 -11.30 15.49
CA LYS A 163 13.44 -10.27 16.51
C LYS A 163 12.69 -8.97 16.31
N LEU A 164 12.08 -8.77 15.14
CA LEU A 164 11.31 -7.58 14.79
C LEU A 164 9.87 -7.60 15.36
N TYR A 165 9.36 -8.75 15.81
CA TYR A 165 7.99 -8.86 16.33
C TYR A 165 7.66 -7.88 17.47
N PRO A 166 8.52 -7.66 18.50
CA PRO A 166 8.19 -6.71 19.56
C PRO A 166 8.00 -5.27 19.05
N GLU A 167 8.84 -4.83 18.11
CA GLU A 167 8.72 -3.50 17.52
C GLU A 167 7.52 -3.41 16.57
N TYR A 168 7.26 -4.45 15.78
CA TYR A 168 6.04 -4.58 14.98
C TYR A 168 4.78 -4.43 15.86
N ASN A 169 4.69 -5.20 16.96
CA ASN A 169 3.57 -5.14 17.88
C ASN A 169 3.44 -3.75 18.54
N SER A 170 4.55 -3.15 18.92
CA SER A 170 4.58 -1.79 19.47
C SER A 170 4.02 -0.77 18.47
N VAL A 171 4.42 -0.85 17.19
CA VAL A 171 3.90 0.03 16.14
C VAL A 171 2.41 -0.24 15.90
N MET A 172 2.01 -1.49 15.66
CA MET A 172 0.61 -1.87 15.40
C MET A 172 -0.33 -1.52 16.55
N SER A 173 0.13 -1.61 17.81
CA SER A 173 -0.68 -1.25 18.98
C SER A 173 -1.16 0.22 18.97
N LYS A 174 -0.45 1.10 18.25
CA LYS A 174 -0.83 2.51 18.10
C LYS A 174 -2.09 2.69 17.27
N ALA A 175 -2.57 1.67 16.56
CA ALA A 175 -3.87 1.72 15.89
C ALA A 175 -5.04 1.84 16.89
N GLY A 176 -4.83 1.52 18.17
CA GLY A 176 -5.81 1.67 19.24
C GLY A 176 -6.88 0.56 19.29
N ILE A 177 -6.67 -0.52 18.54
CA ILE A 177 -7.56 -1.69 18.47
C ILE A 177 -6.75 -2.99 18.63
N PRO A 178 -7.34 -4.08 19.17
CA PRO A 178 -6.65 -5.36 19.28
C PRO A 178 -6.51 -6.03 17.91
N PHE A 179 -5.35 -6.62 17.63
CA PHE A 179 -5.09 -7.39 16.40
C PHE A 179 -5.04 -8.90 16.67
N PHE A 180 -5.73 -9.66 15.82
CA PHE A 180 -5.67 -11.12 15.75
C PHE A 180 -4.89 -11.52 14.50
N ASN A 181 -3.69 -12.06 14.71
CA ASN A 181 -2.78 -12.33 13.61
C ASN A 181 -2.93 -13.78 13.12
N VAL A 182 -2.66 -13.95 11.85
CA VAL A 182 -2.38 -15.19 11.15
C VAL A 182 -0.90 -15.21 10.80
N MET A 183 -0.33 -16.40 10.66
CA MET A 183 1.03 -16.62 10.24
C MET A 183 1.12 -16.62 8.71
N GLY A 184 2.10 -15.94 8.13
CA GLY A 184 2.44 -16.07 6.71
C GLY A 184 3.71 -16.91 6.44
N ASN A 185 4.07 -17.06 5.17
CA ASN A 185 5.23 -17.86 4.77
C ASN A 185 6.55 -17.22 5.20
N HIS A 186 6.63 -15.91 5.33
CA HIS A 186 7.81 -15.19 5.82
C HIS A 186 7.89 -15.15 7.35
N ASP A 187 6.78 -15.40 8.05
CA ASP A 187 6.75 -15.59 9.49
C ASP A 187 7.29 -16.97 9.93
N MET A 188 7.45 -17.92 8.99
CA MET A 188 8.02 -19.24 9.25
C MET A 188 9.47 -19.21 9.71
N VAL A 189 9.80 -20.17 10.58
CA VAL A 189 11.17 -20.59 10.82
C VAL A 189 11.57 -21.61 9.76
N VAL A 190 12.50 -21.20 8.93
CA VAL A 190 13.05 -21.99 7.83
C VAL A 190 14.21 -22.88 8.29
N TYR A 191 14.61 -23.84 7.46
CA TYR A 191 15.68 -24.83 7.75
C TYR A 191 15.40 -25.77 8.95
N GLY A 192 14.15 -25.81 9.42
CA GLY A 192 13.70 -26.82 10.36
C GLY A 192 13.60 -28.21 9.73
N ARG A 193 13.49 -29.25 10.58
CA ARG A 193 13.45 -30.65 10.12
C ARG A 193 12.11 -31.08 9.51
N SER A 194 11.02 -30.37 9.84
CA SER A 194 9.66 -30.72 9.45
C SER A 194 8.71 -29.53 9.62
N HIS A 195 7.46 -29.64 9.15
CA HIS A 195 6.43 -28.61 9.26
C HIS A 195 6.24 -28.13 10.71
N GLU A 196 6.26 -29.03 11.70
CA GLU A 196 6.01 -28.76 13.12
C GLU A 196 7.06 -27.84 13.77
N THR A 197 8.20 -27.68 13.10
CA THR A 197 9.28 -26.78 13.52
C THR A 197 9.15 -25.38 12.94
N SER A 198 8.26 -25.15 11.97
CA SER A 198 8.16 -23.88 11.24
C SER A 198 7.50 -22.75 12.03
N PHE A 199 6.64 -23.05 12.99
CA PHE A 199 5.80 -22.04 13.64
C PHE A 199 6.20 -21.69 15.08
N HIS A 200 7.24 -22.31 15.65
CA HIS A 200 7.55 -22.17 17.08
C HIS A 200 7.89 -20.73 17.53
N LYS A 201 8.52 -19.91 16.68
CA LYS A 201 8.80 -18.51 17.02
C LYS A 201 7.57 -17.61 16.90
N TYR A 202 6.70 -17.89 15.94
CA TYR A 202 5.38 -17.27 15.87
C TYR A 202 4.59 -17.61 17.14
N GLU A 203 4.54 -18.89 17.51
CA GLU A 203 3.84 -19.38 18.69
C GLU A 203 4.36 -18.77 20.00
N ALA A 204 5.67 -18.54 20.11
CA ALA A 204 6.28 -17.91 21.26
C ALA A 204 5.76 -16.48 21.51
N VAL A 205 5.34 -15.77 20.46
CA VAL A 205 4.84 -14.38 20.54
C VAL A 205 3.31 -14.33 20.58
N TYR A 206 2.65 -15.02 19.65
CA TYR A 206 1.22 -14.90 19.39
C TYR A 206 0.36 -16.05 19.94
N GLY A 207 0.96 -17.16 20.37
CA GLY A 207 0.23 -18.33 20.85
C GLY A 207 -0.14 -19.30 19.72
N PRO A 208 -1.28 -20.01 19.80
CA PRO A 208 -1.62 -21.03 18.82
C PRO A 208 -1.69 -20.45 17.40
N HIS A 209 -1.16 -21.18 16.42
CA HIS A 209 -1.12 -20.75 15.02
C HIS A 209 -2.43 -21.02 14.23
N TYR A 210 -3.44 -21.58 14.91
CA TYR A 210 -4.83 -21.61 14.46
C TYR A 210 -5.74 -21.52 15.70
N TYR A 211 -6.82 -20.75 15.59
CA TYR A 211 -7.74 -20.47 16.69
C TYR A 211 -9.02 -19.80 16.15
N SER A 212 -10.00 -19.55 17.01
CA SER A 212 -11.22 -18.82 16.65
C SER A 212 -11.67 -17.85 17.73
N TYR A 213 -12.57 -16.95 17.38
CA TYR A 213 -13.29 -16.07 18.31
C TYR A 213 -14.61 -15.60 17.71
N ASN A 214 -15.49 -15.06 18.55
CA ASN A 214 -16.79 -14.51 18.15
C ASN A 214 -16.83 -13.01 18.43
N VAL A 215 -17.40 -12.26 17.48
CA VAL A 215 -17.78 -10.85 17.67
C VAL A 215 -19.18 -10.67 17.08
N GLY A 216 -20.12 -10.22 17.90
CA GLY A 216 -21.52 -10.16 17.52
C GLY A 216 -22.04 -11.52 17.07
N LYS A 217 -22.58 -11.56 15.85
CA LYS A 217 -23.10 -12.80 15.22
C LYS A 217 -22.11 -13.44 14.24
N VAL A 218 -20.86 -12.96 14.18
CA VAL A 218 -19.85 -13.44 13.25
C VAL A 218 -18.82 -14.29 13.99
N HIS A 219 -18.55 -15.47 13.43
CA HIS A 219 -17.52 -16.38 13.91
C HIS A 219 -16.23 -16.19 13.07
N TYR A 220 -15.12 -15.90 13.74
CA TYR A 220 -13.83 -15.63 13.11
C TYR A 220 -12.89 -16.81 13.35
N VAL A 221 -12.26 -17.30 12.30
CA VAL A 221 -11.34 -18.43 12.30
C VAL A 221 -10.01 -17.99 11.72
N MET A 222 -8.92 -18.32 12.40
CA MET A 222 -7.55 -18.06 11.96
C MET A 222 -6.90 -19.41 11.70
N LEU A 223 -6.39 -19.63 10.49
CA LEU A 223 -5.77 -20.90 10.07
C LEU A 223 -4.36 -20.66 9.56
N ASN A 224 -3.47 -21.64 9.77
CA ASN A 224 -2.14 -21.66 9.17
C ASN A 224 -2.11 -22.61 7.98
N ASP A 225 -2.08 -22.04 6.79
CA ASP A 225 -1.98 -22.74 5.52
C ASP A 225 -0.54 -22.79 4.97
N ASN A 226 0.45 -22.31 5.72
CA ASN A 226 1.86 -22.33 5.31
C ASN A 226 2.52 -23.66 5.66
N PHE A 227 2.38 -24.65 4.77
CA PHE A 227 2.93 -25.97 4.99
C PHE A 227 4.39 -26.07 4.55
N PHE A 228 5.30 -25.90 5.50
CA PHE A 228 6.74 -26.08 5.27
C PHE A 228 7.13 -27.55 5.03
N ILE A 229 7.78 -27.82 3.90
CA ILE A 229 8.15 -29.18 3.47
C ILE A 229 9.41 -29.71 4.19
N GLY A 230 10.15 -28.86 4.92
CA GLY A 230 11.38 -29.28 5.62
C GLY A 230 12.65 -29.14 4.77
N ARG A 231 12.61 -28.34 3.69
CA ARG A 231 13.74 -28.09 2.80
C ARG A 231 13.84 -26.60 2.46
N ASP A 232 15.02 -26.03 2.64
CA ASP A 232 15.36 -24.66 2.25
C ASP A 232 14.26 -23.66 2.67
N TYR A 233 13.84 -22.78 1.75
CA TYR A 233 12.62 -22.00 1.82
C TYR A 233 11.58 -22.58 0.84
N PHE A 234 11.08 -23.77 1.13
CA PHE A 234 10.07 -24.43 0.31
C PHE A 234 8.83 -24.83 1.12
N TYR A 235 7.69 -24.33 0.68
CA TYR A 235 6.39 -24.53 1.29
C TYR A 235 5.31 -24.67 0.21
N ILE A 236 4.15 -25.16 0.64
CA ILE A 236 2.95 -25.19 -0.16
C ILE A 236 1.77 -24.61 0.64
N GLY A 237 0.80 -24.02 -0.04
CA GLY A 237 -0.49 -23.66 0.57
C GLY A 237 -1.24 -24.94 0.91
N TYR A 238 -1.36 -25.29 2.19
CA TYR A 238 -1.98 -26.54 2.62
C TYR A 238 -2.40 -26.48 4.09
N ILE A 239 -3.67 -26.81 4.36
CA ILE A 239 -4.18 -26.97 5.73
C ILE A 239 -4.05 -28.43 6.15
N THR A 240 -3.43 -28.68 7.30
CA THR A 240 -3.24 -30.04 7.81
C THR A 240 -4.55 -30.70 8.23
N GLU A 241 -4.59 -32.03 8.23
CA GLU A 241 -5.76 -32.79 8.71
C GLU A 241 -6.12 -32.43 10.16
N ASN A 242 -5.13 -32.21 11.01
CA ASN A 242 -5.36 -31.76 12.39
C ASN A 242 -6.13 -30.43 12.44
N GLN A 243 -5.79 -29.47 11.55
CA GLN A 243 -6.48 -28.19 11.48
C GLN A 243 -7.88 -28.32 10.85
N LEU A 244 -8.07 -29.18 9.84
CA LEU A 244 -9.39 -29.44 9.25
C LEU A 244 -10.34 -30.09 10.26
N ALA A 245 -9.88 -31.13 10.97
CA ALA A 245 -10.67 -31.78 12.02
C ALA A 245 -10.95 -30.84 13.21
N TRP A 246 -9.98 -29.98 13.57
CA TRP A 246 -10.19 -28.92 14.54
C TRP A 246 -11.28 -27.94 14.07
N LEU A 247 -11.23 -27.51 12.81
CA LEU A 247 -12.21 -26.58 12.23
C LEU A 247 -13.62 -27.18 12.18
N GLU A 248 -13.77 -28.44 11.76
CA GLU A 248 -15.05 -29.16 11.80
C GLU A 248 -15.61 -29.18 13.22
N LYS A 249 -14.75 -29.41 14.22
CA LYS A 249 -15.17 -29.45 15.61
C LYS A 249 -15.51 -28.08 16.18
N ASP A 250 -14.75 -27.05 15.83
CA ASP A 250 -15.00 -25.67 16.24
C ASP A 250 -16.32 -25.15 15.66
N LEU A 251 -16.53 -25.36 14.36
CA LEU A 251 -17.78 -24.99 13.68
C LEU A 251 -18.98 -25.81 14.15
N SER A 252 -18.80 -26.98 14.78
CA SER A 252 -19.91 -27.72 15.41
C SER A 252 -20.60 -26.95 16.55
N TYR A 253 -19.97 -25.88 17.07
CA TYR A 253 -20.56 -24.97 18.05
C TYR A 253 -21.22 -23.73 17.41
N VAL A 254 -21.12 -23.57 16.09
CA VAL A 254 -21.66 -22.44 15.33
C VAL A 254 -22.92 -22.92 14.59
N PRO A 255 -24.06 -22.24 14.73
CA PRO A 255 -25.27 -22.63 13.99
C PRO A 255 -25.04 -22.54 12.47
N GLU A 256 -25.53 -23.53 11.72
CA GLU A 256 -25.58 -23.46 10.25
C GLU A 256 -26.30 -22.18 9.80
N GLY A 257 -25.87 -21.61 8.68
CA GLY A 257 -26.32 -20.32 8.16
C GLY A 257 -25.67 -19.10 8.81
N SER A 258 -24.92 -19.26 9.90
CA SER A 258 -24.15 -18.15 10.49
C SER A 258 -23.06 -17.66 9.53
N THR A 259 -22.62 -16.42 9.75
CA THR A 259 -21.50 -15.84 9.00
C THR A 259 -20.18 -16.25 9.62
N VAL A 260 -19.30 -16.82 8.80
CA VAL A 260 -17.98 -17.31 9.19
C VAL A 260 -16.91 -16.59 8.38
N VAL A 261 -15.98 -15.92 9.06
CA VAL A 261 -14.81 -15.28 8.44
C VAL A 261 -13.59 -16.13 8.72
N VAL A 262 -13.05 -16.79 7.70
CA VAL A 262 -11.80 -17.56 7.77
C VAL A 262 -10.65 -16.70 7.25
N THR A 263 -9.67 -16.41 8.10
CA THR A 263 -8.44 -15.75 7.68
C THR A 263 -7.30 -16.78 7.62
N MET A 264 -6.60 -16.79 6.49
CA MET A 264 -5.36 -17.53 6.26
C MET A 264 -4.40 -16.64 5.45
N HIS A 265 -3.23 -17.11 5.04
CA HIS A 265 -2.27 -16.25 4.34
C HIS A 265 -2.27 -16.47 2.82
N ILE A 266 -2.14 -17.71 2.36
CA ILE A 266 -2.07 -18.05 0.95
C ILE A 266 -3.51 -18.19 0.40
N PRO A 267 -3.87 -17.51 -0.69
CA PRO A 267 -5.23 -17.60 -1.23
C PRO A 267 -5.65 -19.04 -1.55
N THR A 268 -6.93 -19.37 -1.34
CA THR A 268 -7.46 -20.65 -1.83
C THR A 268 -7.44 -20.74 -3.34
N SER A 269 -7.66 -19.61 -4.01
CA SER A 269 -7.64 -19.52 -5.47
C SER A 269 -7.53 -18.06 -5.92
N VAL A 270 -6.73 -17.79 -6.96
CA VAL A 270 -6.69 -16.47 -7.63
C VAL A 270 -7.29 -16.49 -9.04
N SER A 271 -7.73 -17.67 -9.51
CA SER A 271 -8.36 -17.84 -10.82
C SER A 271 -9.26 -19.08 -10.86
N GLU A 272 -10.20 -19.14 -11.80
CA GLU A 272 -11.04 -20.33 -11.99
C GLU A 272 -10.23 -21.60 -12.28
N GLN A 273 -9.09 -21.47 -12.98
CA GLN A 273 -8.21 -22.59 -13.28
C GLN A 273 -7.63 -23.24 -12.03
N ASP A 274 -7.26 -22.44 -11.02
CA ASP A 274 -6.72 -22.96 -9.76
C ASP A 274 -7.73 -23.85 -9.02
N ARG A 275 -9.03 -23.58 -9.19
CA ARG A 275 -10.12 -24.39 -8.62
C ARG A 275 -10.39 -25.68 -9.41
N LYS A 276 -10.08 -25.70 -10.70
CA LYS A 276 -10.31 -26.87 -11.57
C LYS A 276 -9.19 -27.90 -11.45
N SER A 277 -7.92 -27.48 -11.53
CA SER A 277 -6.78 -28.40 -11.53
C SER A 277 -5.60 -27.85 -10.72
N PHE A 278 -4.93 -28.72 -9.98
CA PHE A 278 -3.70 -28.36 -9.26
C PHE A 278 -2.55 -28.08 -10.23
N ASN A 279 -1.78 -27.02 -9.96
CA ASN A 279 -0.57 -26.66 -10.71
C ASN A 279 0.64 -26.64 -9.75
N TYR A 280 1.61 -27.52 -10.00
CA TYR A 280 2.84 -27.61 -9.20
C TYR A 280 3.65 -26.31 -9.16
N GLN A 281 3.61 -25.50 -10.21
CA GLN A 281 4.31 -24.21 -10.25
C GLN A 281 3.67 -23.16 -9.32
N LYS A 282 2.40 -23.36 -8.96
CA LYS A 282 1.65 -22.48 -8.05
C LYS A 282 1.49 -23.06 -6.65
N ALA A 283 2.23 -24.11 -6.30
CA ALA A 283 2.05 -24.80 -5.03
C ALA A 283 2.25 -23.89 -3.80
N GLY A 284 3.12 -22.88 -3.91
CA GLY A 284 3.31 -21.85 -2.88
C GLY A 284 2.41 -20.61 -3.01
N SER A 285 1.67 -20.46 -4.12
CA SER A 285 0.88 -19.24 -4.43
C SER A 285 -0.62 -19.41 -4.24
N THR A 286 -1.11 -20.66 -4.21
CA THR A 286 -2.51 -21.00 -3.97
C THR A 286 -2.61 -22.30 -3.19
N MET A 287 -3.67 -22.48 -2.41
CA MET A 287 -3.85 -23.71 -1.64
C MET A 287 -4.08 -24.97 -2.50
N ALA A 288 -3.31 -26.01 -2.19
CA ALA A 288 -3.39 -27.32 -2.81
C ALA A 288 -4.66 -28.11 -2.43
N ASN A 289 -5.14 -27.98 -1.20
CA ASN A 289 -6.27 -28.76 -0.65
C ASN A 289 -7.50 -27.91 -0.28
N HIS A 290 -7.71 -26.77 -0.96
CA HIS A 290 -8.84 -25.85 -0.71
C HIS A 290 -10.22 -26.52 -0.73
N ARG A 291 -10.40 -27.61 -1.47
CA ARG A 291 -11.69 -28.34 -1.56
C ARG A 291 -12.17 -28.86 -0.20
N GLY A 292 -11.26 -29.29 0.67
CA GLY A 292 -11.61 -29.70 2.03
C GLY A 292 -12.19 -28.55 2.84
N LEU A 293 -11.52 -27.40 2.82
CA LEU A 293 -11.99 -26.17 3.46
C LEU A 293 -13.36 -25.75 2.90
N TYR A 294 -13.52 -25.72 1.57
CA TYR A 294 -14.79 -25.33 0.94
C TYR A 294 -15.95 -26.24 1.33
N LYS A 295 -15.69 -27.54 1.54
CA LYS A 295 -16.68 -28.52 1.97
C LYS A 295 -17.13 -28.27 3.41
N ILE A 296 -16.19 -28.01 4.31
CA ILE A 296 -16.47 -27.68 5.71
C ILE A 296 -17.29 -26.38 5.82
N LEU A 297 -17.04 -25.42 4.94
CA LEU A 297 -17.74 -24.12 4.90
C LEU A 297 -19.08 -24.14 4.15
N GLU A 298 -19.51 -25.25 3.54
CA GLU A 298 -20.79 -25.34 2.82
C GLU A 298 -22.02 -24.88 3.62
N PRO A 299 -22.16 -25.21 4.92
CA PRO A 299 -23.34 -24.83 5.69
C PRO A 299 -23.41 -23.35 6.10
N TYR A 300 -22.41 -22.53 5.80
CA TYR A 300 -22.25 -21.19 6.36
C TYR A 300 -22.25 -20.09 5.28
N ASN A 301 -22.47 -18.85 5.68
CA ASN A 301 -22.20 -17.68 4.85
C ASN A 301 -20.73 -17.29 5.06
N ALA A 302 -19.84 -17.82 4.20
CA ALA A 302 -18.41 -17.83 4.46
C ALA A 302 -17.66 -16.76 3.67
N HIS A 303 -16.77 -16.06 4.37
CA HIS A 303 -15.80 -15.15 3.80
C HIS A 303 -14.40 -15.65 4.13
N ILE A 304 -13.59 -15.86 3.11
CA ILE A 304 -12.17 -16.17 3.22
C ILE A 304 -11.40 -14.86 3.05
N ILE A 305 -10.39 -14.63 3.87
CA ILE A 305 -9.51 -13.47 3.81
C ILE A 305 -8.07 -13.96 3.73
N SER A 306 -7.32 -13.47 2.75
CA SER A 306 -5.93 -13.84 2.51
C SER A 306 -5.05 -12.64 2.11
N GLY A 307 -3.74 -12.85 2.05
CA GLY A 307 -2.73 -11.88 1.62
C GLY A 307 -1.83 -12.47 0.53
N HIS A 308 -0.52 -12.47 0.78
CA HIS A 308 0.54 -13.22 0.09
C HIS A 308 0.91 -12.72 -1.33
N THR A 309 -0.09 -12.32 -2.10
CA THR A 309 0.08 -11.98 -3.53
C THR A 309 0.62 -10.58 -3.76
N HIS A 310 0.59 -9.72 -2.74
CA HIS A 310 0.81 -8.28 -2.87
C HIS A 310 -0.09 -7.60 -3.90
N THR A 311 -1.27 -8.18 -4.17
CA THR A 311 -2.29 -7.66 -5.08
C THR A 311 -3.65 -7.67 -4.38
N ASN A 312 -4.63 -6.93 -4.90
CA ASN A 312 -5.98 -6.89 -4.34
C ASN A 312 -6.99 -7.56 -5.29
N HIS A 313 -7.71 -8.57 -4.80
CA HIS A 313 -8.71 -9.32 -5.56
C HIS A 313 -9.90 -9.72 -4.69
N ASN A 314 -11.06 -9.82 -5.34
CA ASN A 314 -12.27 -10.39 -4.75
C ASN A 314 -12.77 -11.52 -5.65
N VAL A 315 -12.97 -12.71 -5.08
CA VAL A 315 -13.36 -13.91 -5.84
C VAL A 315 -14.67 -14.46 -5.29
N LEU A 316 -15.73 -14.41 -6.09
CA LEU A 316 -16.95 -15.15 -5.82
C LEU A 316 -16.71 -16.64 -6.17
N ILE A 317 -16.53 -17.49 -5.17
CA ILE A 317 -16.28 -18.92 -5.37
C ILE A 317 -17.61 -19.65 -5.62
N ARG A 318 -18.65 -19.31 -4.84
CA ARG A 318 -20.06 -19.69 -5.01
C ARG A 318 -20.94 -18.71 -4.23
N GLU A 319 -22.27 -18.83 -4.35
CA GLU A 319 -23.25 -17.90 -3.75
C GLU A 319 -22.97 -17.53 -2.28
N ASN A 320 -22.60 -18.50 -1.44
CA ASN A 320 -22.33 -18.32 -0.01
C ASN A 320 -20.84 -18.42 0.37
N LEU A 321 -19.92 -18.35 -0.59
CA LEU A 321 -18.48 -18.40 -0.31
C LEU A 321 -17.73 -17.38 -1.16
N PHE A 322 -17.14 -16.41 -0.46
CA PHE A 322 -16.42 -15.30 -1.05
C PHE A 322 -14.98 -15.27 -0.53
N GLU A 323 -14.00 -14.96 -1.38
CA GLU A 323 -12.61 -14.77 -0.95
C GLU A 323 -12.14 -13.34 -1.23
N HIS A 324 -11.47 -12.74 -0.25
CA HIS A 324 -10.88 -11.40 -0.29
C HIS A 324 -9.36 -11.52 -0.17
N VAL A 325 -8.66 -11.32 -1.28
CA VAL A 325 -7.20 -11.20 -1.30
C VAL A 325 -6.86 -9.73 -1.06
N THR A 326 -6.29 -9.43 0.10
CA THR A 326 -6.02 -8.05 0.54
C THR A 326 -4.66 -7.61 0.02
N ALA A 327 -4.61 -6.43 -0.63
CA ALA A 327 -3.33 -5.85 -1.06
C ALA A 327 -2.37 -5.59 0.11
N ALA A 328 -1.09 -5.69 -0.19
CA ALA A 328 -0.03 -5.49 0.78
C ALA A 328 -0.02 -4.08 1.38
N MET A 329 0.05 -4.01 2.70
CA MET A 329 0.28 -2.77 3.46
C MET A 329 1.61 -2.12 3.09
N SER A 330 2.59 -2.94 2.69
CA SER A 330 3.90 -2.50 2.21
C SER A 330 3.89 -2.00 0.75
N GLY A 331 2.79 -2.19 0.00
CA GLY A 331 2.81 -2.08 -1.46
C GLY A 331 3.77 -3.12 -2.05
N ALA A 332 4.66 -2.70 -2.95
CA ALA A 332 5.78 -3.51 -3.41
C ALA A 332 6.95 -3.44 -2.41
N TRP A 333 6.80 -4.10 -1.25
CA TRP A 333 7.84 -4.28 -0.22
C TRP A 333 8.51 -2.96 0.21
N TRP A 334 7.70 -1.95 0.52
CA TRP A 334 8.10 -0.61 0.97
C TRP A 334 8.93 0.20 -0.03
N GLN A 335 9.11 -0.27 -1.27
CA GLN A 335 9.91 0.38 -2.31
C GLN A 335 9.06 1.12 -3.35
N GLY A 336 7.76 1.26 -3.09
CA GLY A 336 6.84 2.03 -3.89
C GLY A 336 5.55 2.34 -3.15
N SER A 337 4.75 3.25 -3.71
CA SER A 337 3.43 3.57 -3.14
C SER A 337 2.32 2.65 -3.65
N LEU A 338 2.62 1.78 -4.61
CA LEU A 338 1.68 0.83 -5.21
C LEU A 338 2.09 -0.61 -4.89
N CYS A 339 1.15 -1.51 -5.02
CA CYS A 339 1.29 -2.93 -5.25
C CYS A 339 1.69 -3.18 -6.71
N THR A 340 2.07 -4.42 -7.03
CA THR A 340 2.52 -4.77 -8.39
C THR A 340 1.39 -4.69 -9.43
N ASP A 341 0.13 -4.80 -9.01
CA ASP A 341 -1.08 -4.65 -9.84
C ASP A 341 -1.57 -3.19 -9.96
N GLY A 342 -0.86 -2.23 -9.37
CA GLY A 342 -1.24 -0.82 -9.37
C GLY A 342 -2.13 -0.35 -8.22
N THR A 343 -2.62 -1.26 -7.37
CA THR A 343 -3.37 -0.91 -6.15
C THR A 343 -2.47 -0.08 -5.24
N PRO A 344 -2.90 1.06 -4.68
CA PRO A 344 -2.12 1.77 -3.69
C PRO A 344 -1.92 0.90 -2.44
N LYS A 345 -0.79 1.04 -1.73
CA LYS A 345 -0.63 0.40 -0.41
C LYS A 345 -1.78 0.80 0.55
N GLY A 346 -2.23 -0.14 1.39
CA GLY A 346 -3.44 0.07 2.20
C GLY A 346 -3.91 -1.18 2.93
N TYR A 347 -5.18 -1.20 3.29
CA TYR A 347 -5.82 -2.26 4.09
C TYR A 347 -7.30 -2.40 3.75
N GLY A 348 -7.88 -3.57 4.04
CA GLY A 348 -9.31 -3.80 3.92
C GLY A 348 -10.07 -3.28 5.14
N VAL A 349 -11.26 -2.73 4.93
CA VAL A 349 -12.18 -2.30 6.01
C VAL A 349 -13.51 -2.98 5.82
N TYR A 350 -14.00 -3.63 6.86
CA TYR A 350 -15.21 -4.44 6.86
C TYR A 350 -16.14 -4.00 7.98
N PHE A 351 -17.44 -4.14 7.77
CA PHE A 351 -18.47 -3.93 8.79
C PHE A 351 -19.39 -5.14 8.84
N ALA A 352 -19.62 -5.63 10.05
CA ALA A 352 -20.71 -6.54 10.34
C ALA A 352 -21.91 -5.75 10.87
N ASN A 353 -23.08 -6.02 10.29
CA ASN A 353 -24.36 -5.61 10.83
C ASN A 353 -25.17 -6.87 11.14
N GLY A 354 -25.04 -7.35 12.39
CA GLY A 354 -25.46 -8.69 12.75
C GLY A 354 -24.62 -9.74 12.02
N ASP A 355 -25.24 -10.47 11.10
CA ASP A 355 -24.62 -11.51 10.28
C ASP A 355 -24.26 -11.04 8.86
N SER A 356 -24.65 -9.83 8.46
CA SER A 356 -24.36 -9.31 7.11
C SER A 356 -23.03 -8.55 7.08
N LEU A 357 -22.22 -8.78 6.05
CA LEU A 357 -20.95 -8.07 5.85
C LEU A 357 -21.01 -7.05 4.71
N SER A 358 -20.37 -5.91 4.92
CA SER A 358 -20.01 -4.95 3.88
C SER A 358 -18.53 -4.59 3.97
N TRP A 359 -17.91 -4.16 2.87
CA TRP A 359 -16.47 -3.90 2.84
C TRP A 359 -16.07 -2.86 1.80
N TYR A 360 -14.91 -2.25 2.02
CA TYR A 360 -14.24 -1.38 1.06
C TYR A 360 -12.71 -1.46 1.24
N TYR A 361 -11.94 -1.05 0.22
CA TYR A 361 -10.49 -0.95 0.33
C TYR A 361 -10.07 0.46 0.77
N LYS A 362 -9.16 0.58 1.74
CA LYS A 362 -8.67 1.87 2.22
C LYS A 362 -7.19 2.05 1.86
N ALA A 363 -6.94 2.87 0.84
CA ALA A 363 -5.59 3.28 0.50
C ALA A 363 -5.02 4.23 1.59
N THR A 364 -3.80 3.94 2.04
CA THR A 364 -3.13 4.71 3.09
C THR A 364 -2.95 6.17 2.66
N GLY A 365 -3.39 7.12 3.49
CA GLY A 365 -3.28 8.55 3.21
C GLY A 365 -4.21 9.07 2.11
N LYS A 366 -5.17 8.25 1.65
CA LYS A 366 -6.21 8.62 0.68
C LYS A 366 -7.59 8.54 1.32
N PRO A 367 -8.56 9.35 0.85
CA PRO A 367 -9.93 9.25 1.34
C PRO A 367 -10.57 7.92 0.93
N LYS A 368 -11.64 7.52 1.64
CA LYS A 368 -12.37 6.26 1.42
C LYS A 368 -12.89 6.10 -0.01
N ASP A 369 -13.28 7.20 -0.65
CA ASP A 369 -13.83 7.23 -2.00
C ASP A 369 -12.79 7.08 -3.12
N TYR A 370 -11.48 7.07 -2.79
CA TYR A 370 -10.42 6.79 -3.74
C TYR A 370 -10.36 5.28 -4.06
N GLN A 371 -11.33 4.80 -4.85
CA GLN A 371 -11.49 3.38 -5.23
C GLN A 371 -10.97 3.02 -6.62
N MET A 372 -10.51 4.00 -7.41
CA MET A 372 -10.01 3.75 -8.75
C MET A 372 -8.92 4.73 -9.18
N ARG A 373 -8.27 4.41 -10.30
CA ARG A 373 -7.48 5.35 -11.10
C ARG A 373 -7.87 5.26 -12.56
N VAL A 374 -8.04 6.40 -13.22
CA VAL A 374 -8.38 6.50 -14.65
C VAL A 374 -7.16 6.89 -15.49
N TYR A 375 -7.02 6.21 -16.63
CA TYR A 375 -5.95 6.28 -17.63
C TYR A 375 -6.51 6.53 -19.04
N THR A 376 -5.62 6.92 -19.93
CA THR A 376 -5.86 7.19 -21.36
C THR A 376 -4.69 6.65 -22.20
N GLY A 377 -4.80 6.76 -23.53
CA GLY A 377 -3.68 6.49 -24.44
C GLY A 377 -2.39 7.29 -24.15
N GLU A 378 -2.50 8.45 -23.46
CA GLU A 378 -1.33 9.21 -23.03
C GLU A 378 -0.53 8.53 -21.91
N ASP A 379 -1.17 7.65 -21.12
CA ASP A 379 -0.52 6.88 -20.05
C ASP A 379 0.13 5.61 -20.59
N ASP A 380 -0.52 5.01 -21.58
CA ASP A 380 -0.06 3.78 -22.20
C ASP A 380 -0.59 3.63 -23.62
N ALA A 381 0.28 3.29 -24.55
CA ALA A 381 -0.10 3.07 -25.94
C ALA A 381 -1.11 1.91 -26.12
N ALA A 382 -1.15 0.94 -25.21
CA ALA A 382 -2.18 -0.12 -25.21
C ALA A 382 -3.59 0.41 -24.89
N PHE A 383 -3.70 1.63 -24.35
CA PHE A 383 -4.95 2.30 -24.02
C PHE A 383 -5.36 3.35 -25.06
N GLU A 384 -4.66 3.41 -26.21
CA GLU A 384 -4.96 4.35 -27.29
C GLU A 384 -6.43 4.25 -27.74
N GLY A 385 -7.12 5.39 -27.76
CA GLY A 385 -8.54 5.48 -28.11
C GLY A 385 -9.52 5.00 -27.03
N TYR A 386 -9.06 4.62 -25.84
CA TYR A 386 -9.90 4.21 -24.72
C TYR A 386 -9.68 5.09 -23.49
N ILE A 387 -10.75 5.21 -22.71
CA ILE A 387 -10.67 5.57 -21.29
C ILE A 387 -10.61 4.28 -20.50
N VAL A 388 -9.60 4.14 -19.66
CA VAL A 388 -9.32 2.92 -18.89
C VAL A 388 -9.35 3.21 -17.40
N ALA A 389 -9.98 2.37 -16.58
CA ALA A 389 -9.98 2.50 -15.13
C ALA A 389 -9.42 1.24 -14.46
N ASN A 390 -8.55 1.40 -13.47
CA ASN A 390 -8.07 0.34 -12.56
C ASN A 390 -8.82 0.49 -11.22
N LEU A 391 -9.58 -0.51 -10.80
CA LEU A 391 -10.47 -0.44 -9.62
C LEU A 391 -9.96 -1.34 -8.48
N TRP A 392 -9.70 -0.79 -7.30
CA TRP A 392 -8.97 -1.50 -6.23
C TRP A 392 -9.72 -2.70 -5.67
N ASN A 393 -10.99 -2.49 -5.28
CA ASN A 393 -11.82 -3.45 -4.56
C ASN A 393 -12.95 -4.03 -5.41
N TRP A 394 -12.78 -4.01 -6.73
CA TRP A 394 -13.78 -4.52 -7.66
C TRP A 394 -14.15 -5.96 -7.35
N ASP A 395 -15.42 -6.29 -7.60
CA ASP A 395 -15.93 -7.65 -7.65
C ASP A 395 -17.02 -7.77 -8.74
N PRO A 396 -17.44 -8.99 -9.14
CA PRO A 396 -18.35 -9.18 -10.28
C PRO A 396 -19.72 -8.51 -10.21
N LEU A 397 -20.13 -7.97 -9.06
CA LEU A 397 -21.40 -7.25 -8.90
C LEU A 397 -21.27 -5.73 -9.04
N TRP A 398 -20.06 -5.20 -9.28
CA TRP A 398 -19.86 -3.78 -9.52
C TRP A 398 -20.30 -3.38 -10.93
N GLU A 399 -20.88 -2.19 -11.04
CA GLU A 399 -21.19 -1.54 -12.31
C GLU A 399 -20.16 -0.44 -12.59
N VAL A 400 -19.59 -0.39 -13.80
CA VAL A 400 -18.57 0.59 -14.18
C VAL A 400 -18.98 1.25 -15.49
N ASP A 401 -19.11 2.58 -15.46
CA ASP A 401 -19.68 3.37 -16.54
C ASP A 401 -18.85 4.61 -16.86
N LEU A 402 -18.84 4.97 -18.14
CA LEU A 402 -18.28 6.22 -18.66
C LEU A 402 -19.39 7.27 -18.78
N TYR A 403 -19.10 8.48 -18.29
CA TYR A 403 -19.93 9.67 -18.43
C TYR A 403 -19.22 10.72 -19.30
N GLU A 404 -19.98 11.37 -20.15
CA GLU A 404 -19.56 12.46 -21.04
C GLU A 404 -20.39 13.71 -20.75
N ASP A 405 -19.74 14.80 -20.37
CA ASP A 405 -20.38 16.07 -20.00
C ASP A 405 -21.45 15.92 -18.90
N GLY A 406 -21.16 15.04 -17.94
CA GLY A 406 -22.05 14.70 -16.83
C GLY A 406 -23.24 13.80 -17.21
N VAL A 407 -23.32 13.33 -18.45
CA VAL A 407 -24.37 12.44 -18.93
C VAL A 407 -23.82 11.03 -19.14
N TYR A 408 -24.60 10.01 -18.75
CA TYR A 408 -24.25 8.62 -19.00
C TYR A 408 -23.93 8.40 -20.50
N SER A 409 -22.76 7.83 -20.78
CA SER A 409 -22.34 7.50 -22.14
C SER A 409 -22.48 6.01 -22.44
N SER A 410 -21.77 5.16 -21.70
CA SER A 410 -21.74 3.70 -21.92
C SER A 410 -21.18 2.96 -20.72
N SER A 411 -21.56 1.69 -20.55
CA SER A 411 -20.85 0.77 -19.66
C SER A 411 -19.44 0.45 -20.17
N MET A 412 -18.52 0.13 -19.25
CA MET A 412 -17.12 -0.18 -19.52
C MET A 412 -16.89 -1.69 -19.54
N GLU A 413 -16.12 -2.16 -20.52
CA GLU A 413 -15.73 -3.56 -20.70
C GLU A 413 -14.56 -3.92 -19.76
N GLN A 414 -14.70 -5.00 -18.99
CA GLN A 414 -13.61 -5.54 -18.16
C GLN A 414 -12.54 -6.24 -19.02
N PHE A 415 -11.26 -6.07 -18.67
CA PHE A 415 -10.15 -6.73 -19.35
C PHE A 415 -8.94 -6.90 -18.41
N GLU A 416 -8.00 -7.77 -18.80
CA GLU A 416 -6.72 -7.94 -18.10
C GLU A 416 -5.65 -6.97 -18.64
N GLY A 417 -4.86 -6.37 -17.75
CA GLY A 417 -3.82 -5.42 -18.13
C GLY A 417 -2.75 -5.19 -17.07
N TYR A 418 -1.73 -4.41 -17.44
CA TYR A 418 -0.72 -3.90 -16.53
C TYR A 418 -1.00 -2.45 -16.18
N ASP A 419 -0.83 -2.10 -14.91
CA ASP A 419 -0.90 -0.73 -14.46
C ASP A 419 0.29 0.10 -15.02
N PRO A 420 0.04 1.19 -15.76
CA PRO A 420 1.11 2.02 -16.33
C PRO A 420 2.00 2.64 -15.25
N MET A 421 1.43 3.09 -14.13
CA MET A 421 2.19 3.70 -13.05
C MET A 421 3.05 2.68 -12.31
N ALA A 422 2.55 1.47 -12.06
CA ALA A 422 3.37 0.40 -11.49
C ALA A 422 4.52 0.03 -12.44
N ARG A 423 4.26 -0.04 -13.76
CA ARG A 423 5.30 -0.27 -14.77
C ARG A 423 6.38 0.80 -14.75
N GLU A 424 6.00 2.07 -14.72
CA GLU A 424 6.95 3.17 -14.63
C GLU A 424 7.74 3.13 -13.32
N MET A 425 7.04 3.03 -12.18
CA MET A 425 7.63 3.03 -10.84
C MET A 425 8.66 1.93 -10.64
N TYR A 426 8.42 0.74 -11.21
CA TYR A 426 9.30 -0.42 -11.04
C TYR A 426 10.19 -0.70 -12.25
N SER A 427 10.28 0.23 -13.22
CA SER A 427 11.11 0.05 -14.42
C SER A 427 12.61 0.10 -14.13
N ASP A 428 13.04 1.03 -13.27
CA ASP A 428 14.44 1.29 -12.93
C ASP A 428 14.92 0.38 -11.78
N LYS A 429 15.53 -0.76 -12.12
CA LYS A 429 16.00 -1.76 -11.15
C LYS A 429 17.15 -1.28 -10.28
N ASP A 430 17.87 -0.24 -10.67
CA ASP A 430 18.99 0.28 -9.88
C ASP A 430 18.51 1.13 -8.69
N LYS A 431 17.24 1.59 -8.72
CA LYS A 431 16.59 2.27 -7.59
C LYS A 431 15.91 1.32 -6.60
N LEU A 432 15.86 0.02 -6.89
CA LEU A 432 15.19 -0.99 -6.06
C LEU A 432 16.22 -1.85 -5.31
N GLU A 433 16.01 -2.01 -4.00
CA GLU A 433 16.70 -3.00 -3.19
C GLU A 433 16.28 -4.43 -3.58
N HIS A 434 15.00 -4.64 -3.90
CA HIS A 434 14.47 -5.91 -4.39
C HIS A 434 14.34 -5.87 -5.92
N LYS A 435 15.42 -6.27 -6.60
CA LYS A 435 15.53 -6.19 -8.06
C LYS A 435 14.52 -7.04 -8.84
N TRP A 436 13.88 -8.00 -8.16
CA TRP A 436 12.88 -8.91 -8.72
C TRP A 436 11.46 -8.34 -8.70
N ILE A 437 11.21 -7.18 -8.08
CA ILE A 437 9.91 -6.51 -8.12
C ILE A 437 9.54 -6.24 -9.58
N TRP A 438 8.37 -6.68 -10.01
CA TRP A 438 7.87 -6.46 -11.37
C TRP A 438 6.34 -6.24 -11.32
N PRO A 439 5.78 -5.38 -12.18
CA PRO A 439 4.34 -5.21 -12.28
C PRO A 439 3.63 -6.51 -12.65
N SER A 440 2.46 -6.74 -12.07
CA SER A 440 1.63 -7.93 -12.28
C SER A 440 0.47 -7.61 -13.20
N VAL A 441 0.02 -8.60 -13.97
CA VAL A 441 -1.25 -8.52 -14.70
C VAL A 441 -2.38 -8.54 -13.68
N SER A 442 -3.41 -7.72 -13.90
CA SER A 442 -4.62 -7.72 -13.09
C SER A 442 -5.86 -7.66 -13.98
N ASP A 443 -6.95 -8.25 -13.49
CA ASP A 443 -8.25 -8.38 -14.13
C ASP A 443 -9.23 -7.26 -13.73
N LYS A 444 -8.80 -6.28 -12.94
CA LYS A 444 -9.65 -5.17 -12.48
C LYS A 444 -9.55 -3.90 -13.33
N PHE A 445 -9.23 -4.07 -14.62
CA PHE A 445 -9.25 -2.99 -15.58
C PHE A 445 -10.55 -2.96 -16.36
N PHE A 446 -11.03 -1.76 -16.62
CA PHE A 446 -12.26 -1.49 -17.35
C PHE A 446 -11.99 -0.47 -18.43
N ARG A 447 -12.60 -0.60 -19.62
CA ARG A 447 -12.41 0.35 -20.71
C ARG A 447 -13.68 0.71 -21.46
N ALA A 448 -13.75 1.95 -21.95
CA ALA A 448 -14.76 2.37 -22.92
C ALA A 448 -14.17 3.39 -23.90
N LYS A 449 -14.74 3.44 -25.11
CA LYS A 449 -14.38 4.47 -26.10
C LYS A 449 -15.24 5.71 -25.85
N PRO A 450 -14.65 6.91 -25.70
CA PRO A 450 -15.44 8.13 -25.65
C PRO A 450 -16.12 8.38 -27.00
N LYS A 451 -17.35 8.90 -27.00
CA LYS A 451 -18.08 9.25 -28.22
C LYS A 451 -17.56 10.54 -28.85
N SER A 452 -17.10 11.48 -28.01
CA SER A 452 -16.51 12.76 -28.41
C SER A 452 -15.08 12.90 -27.89
N GLY A 453 -14.17 13.45 -28.71
CA GLY A 453 -12.80 13.76 -28.27
C GLY A 453 -12.67 15.05 -27.43
N ASN A 454 -13.76 15.83 -27.32
CA ASN A 454 -13.75 17.14 -26.65
C ASN A 454 -14.64 17.18 -25.40
N SER A 455 -15.32 16.09 -25.05
CA SER A 455 -16.19 16.05 -23.86
C SER A 455 -15.35 16.02 -22.58
N SER A 456 -15.92 16.55 -21.50
CA SER A 456 -15.45 16.25 -20.15
C SER A 456 -15.82 14.81 -19.80
N LEU A 457 -14.84 14.03 -19.33
CA LEU A 457 -14.99 12.59 -19.13
C LEU A 457 -14.89 12.26 -17.66
N SER A 458 -15.79 11.42 -17.15
CA SER A 458 -15.65 10.78 -15.84
C SER A 458 -16.00 9.31 -15.88
N VAL A 459 -15.31 8.53 -15.05
CA VAL A 459 -15.66 7.13 -14.80
C VAL A 459 -16.39 7.08 -13.46
N VAL A 460 -17.53 6.40 -13.46
CA VAL A 460 -18.30 6.11 -12.25
C VAL A 460 -18.30 4.60 -12.03
N ALA A 461 -17.92 4.18 -10.83
CA ALA A 461 -18.06 2.81 -10.38
C ALA A 461 -19.07 2.74 -9.23
N THR A 462 -20.03 1.84 -9.33
CA THR A 462 -21.00 1.54 -8.25
C THR A 462 -20.68 0.17 -7.68
N ASP A 463 -20.39 0.08 -6.38
CA ASP A 463 -20.12 -1.21 -5.74
C ASP A 463 -21.40 -2.01 -5.48
N ARG A 464 -21.22 -3.27 -5.06
CA ARG A 464 -22.31 -4.19 -4.72
C ARG A 464 -23.25 -3.70 -3.61
N PHE A 465 -22.85 -2.68 -2.85
CA PHE A 465 -23.63 -2.09 -1.77
C PHE A 465 -24.33 -0.79 -2.20
N GLY A 466 -24.16 -0.37 -3.46
CA GLY A 466 -24.74 0.83 -4.03
C GLY A 466 -23.93 2.11 -3.78
N ASN A 467 -22.70 2.01 -3.24
CA ASN A 467 -21.85 3.19 -3.11
C ASN A 467 -21.28 3.58 -4.48
N ARG A 468 -21.34 4.87 -4.81
CA ARG A 468 -20.81 5.41 -6.07
C ARG A 468 -19.48 6.11 -5.85
N TYR A 469 -18.50 5.76 -6.68
CA TYR A 469 -17.17 6.37 -6.74
C TYR A 469 -17.01 7.02 -8.10
N GLU A 470 -16.62 8.28 -8.15
CA GLU A 470 -16.44 9.01 -9.41
C GLU A 470 -15.01 9.53 -9.52
N GLN A 471 -14.41 9.34 -10.69
CA GLN A 471 -13.16 9.98 -11.04
C GLN A 471 -13.28 10.68 -12.40
N SER A 472 -13.24 12.01 -12.36
CA SER A 472 -13.13 12.83 -13.56
C SER A 472 -11.71 12.79 -14.11
N LEU A 473 -11.59 12.73 -15.44
CA LEU A 473 -10.34 12.96 -16.13
C LEU A 473 -10.08 14.47 -16.16
N PRO A 474 -9.02 14.99 -15.53
CA PRO A 474 -8.58 16.33 -15.84
C PRO A 474 -8.22 16.36 -17.32
N HIS A 475 -8.69 17.34 -18.10
CA HIS A 475 -8.24 17.53 -19.48
C HIS A 475 -6.71 17.54 -19.48
N ARG A 476 -6.04 16.46 -19.93
CA ARG A 476 -4.61 16.25 -19.64
C ARG A 476 -3.69 17.17 -20.42
N SER A 477 -4.21 17.88 -21.41
CA SER A 477 -3.59 19.02 -22.08
C SER A 477 -3.65 20.30 -21.25
N HIS A 478 -4.31 20.31 -20.09
CA HIS A 478 -4.43 21.46 -19.20
C HIS A 478 -3.41 21.43 -18.06
N TYR A 479 -2.80 22.58 -17.82
CA TYR A 479 -1.95 22.86 -16.68
C TYR A 479 -2.56 24.02 -15.88
N ASP A 480 -2.51 23.94 -14.56
CA ASP A 480 -2.95 25.05 -13.72
C ASP A 480 -2.03 26.25 -13.93
N VAL A 481 -0.72 25.97 -14.04
CA VAL A 481 0.33 26.97 -14.31
C VAL A 481 1.26 26.46 -15.41
N VAL A 482 1.47 27.28 -16.44
CA VAL A 482 2.58 27.10 -17.39
C VAL A 482 3.57 28.23 -17.19
N VAL A 483 4.83 27.87 -16.99
CA VAL A 483 5.97 28.79 -16.91
C VAL A 483 6.79 28.60 -18.18
N VAL A 484 7.02 29.67 -18.93
CA VAL A 484 7.82 29.64 -20.15
C VAL A 484 9.17 30.29 -19.86
N GLY A 485 10.25 29.52 -19.99
CA GLY A 485 11.59 29.84 -19.53
C GLY A 485 11.96 29.05 -18.27
N GLY A 486 13.05 28.28 -18.35
CA GLY A 486 13.67 27.50 -17.28
C GLY A 486 14.84 28.21 -16.61
N GLY A 487 14.90 29.54 -16.71
CA GLY A 487 15.85 30.38 -15.98
C GLY A 487 15.73 30.23 -14.45
N ALA A 488 16.56 30.93 -13.69
CA ALA A 488 16.53 30.85 -12.22
C ALA A 488 15.14 31.19 -11.64
N SER A 489 14.50 32.23 -12.16
CA SER A 489 13.13 32.64 -11.79
C SER A 489 12.08 31.62 -12.24
N GLY A 490 12.17 31.13 -13.47
CA GLY A 490 11.20 30.18 -14.03
C GLY A 490 11.25 28.81 -13.35
N THR A 491 12.45 28.30 -13.11
CA THR A 491 12.67 27.09 -12.31
C THR A 491 12.12 27.27 -10.90
N ALA A 492 12.36 28.42 -10.27
CA ALA A 492 11.85 28.71 -8.93
C ALA A 492 10.31 28.79 -8.88
N ALA A 493 9.70 29.47 -9.86
CA ALA A 493 8.26 29.57 -9.99
C ALA A 493 7.62 28.19 -10.21
N GLY A 494 8.21 27.38 -11.10
CA GLY A 494 7.74 26.02 -11.39
C GLY A 494 7.77 25.12 -10.15
N ILE A 495 8.91 25.08 -9.45
CA ILE A 495 9.07 24.32 -8.20
C ILE A 495 8.09 24.80 -7.15
N LYS A 496 7.95 26.13 -6.96
CA LYS A 496 7.08 26.66 -5.91
C LYS A 496 5.61 26.37 -6.21
N ALA A 497 5.15 26.57 -7.43
CA ALA A 497 3.78 26.25 -7.84
C ALA A 497 3.49 24.76 -7.61
N ALA A 498 4.35 23.86 -8.10
CA ALA A 498 4.17 22.42 -7.91
C ALA A 498 4.19 22.01 -6.42
N SER A 499 5.03 22.65 -5.59
CA SER A 499 5.06 22.41 -4.13
C SER A 499 3.75 22.78 -3.43
N MET A 500 2.97 23.68 -4.01
CA MET A 500 1.64 24.07 -3.52
C MET A 500 0.53 23.14 -4.03
N GLY A 501 0.88 22.09 -4.76
CA GLY A 501 -0.06 21.06 -5.20
C GLY A 501 -0.76 21.36 -6.52
N VAL A 502 -0.33 22.38 -7.29
CA VAL A 502 -0.90 22.66 -8.62
C VAL A 502 -0.09 22.02 -9.73
N ARG A 503 -0.78 21.52 -10.77
CA ARG A 503 -0.15 20.88 -11.93
C ARG A 503 0.56 21.94 -12.77
N THR A 504 1.88 21.85 -12.82
CA THR A 504 2.74 22.89 -13.37
C THR A 504 3.60 22.35 -14.50
N LEU A 505 3.73 23.12 -15.57
CA LEU A 505 4.70 22.86 -16.65
C LEU A 505 5.72 23.99 -16.71
N VAL A 506 7.00 23.65 -16.75
CA VAL A 506 8.08 24.55 -17.18
C VAL A 506 8.47 24.18 -18.60
N ILE A 507 8.46 25.15 -19.51
CA ILE A 507 8.92 24.99 -20.90
C ILE A 507 10.29 25.66 -21.00
N GLU A 508 11.33 24.89 -21.24
CA GLU A 508 12.71 25.36 -21.37
C GLU A 508 13.22 25.10 -22.80
N GLU A 509 13.76 26.14 -23.43
CA GLU A 509 14.25 26.10 -24.81
C GLU A 509 15.50 25.23 -24.95
N HIS A 510 16.30 25.09 -23.90
CA HIS A 510 17.56 24.37 -23.88
C HIS A 510 17.50 23.15 -22.96
N GLU A 511 18.66 22.60 -22.61
CA GLU A 511 18.78 21.39 -21.79
C GLU A 511 18.99 21.67 -20.30
N TRP A 512 19.26 22.91 -19.90
CA TRP A 512 19.71 23.27 -18.56
C TRP A 512 18.69 24.15 -17.83
N LEU A 513 18.50 23.88 -16.54
CA LEU A 513 17.71 24.74 -15.65
C LEU A 513 18.62 25.68 -14.88
N GLY A 514 18.13 26.90 -14.63
CA GLY A 514 18.79 27.93 -13.83
C GLY A 514 19.24 29.16 -14.62
N GLY A 515 19.17 29.12 -15.96
CA GLY A 515 19.44 30.24 -16.85
C GLY A 515 20.80 30.88 -16.57
N MET A 516 20.80 32.17 -16.24
CA MET A 516 21.99 32.96 -15.92
C MET A 516 22.98 32.26 -14.96
N LEU A 517 22.49 31.59 -13.92
CA LEU A 517 23.32 30.88 -12.93
C LEU A 517 24.04 29.64 -13.49
N THR A 518 23.62 29.16 -14.66
CA THR A 518 23.99 27.86 -15.21
C THR A 518 24.33 27.96 -16.70
N SER A 519 23.37 27.89 -17.61
CA SER A 519 23.62 27.91 -19.07
C SER A 519 24.37 29.16 -19.54
N ALA A 520 24.20 30.32 -18.89
CA ALA A 520 24.96 31.53 -19.22
C ALA A 520 26.31 31.67 -18.49
N GLY A 521 26.61 30.76 -17.56
CA GLY A 521 27.91 30.72 -16.87
C GLY A 521 28.15 31.77 -15.78
N VAL A 522 27.13 32.53 -15.36
CA VAL A 522 27.23 33.53 -14.29
C VAL A 522 26.99 32.88 -12.93
N SER A 523 27.87 31.94 -12.56
CA SER A 523 27.76 31.15 -11.33
C SER A 523 28.43 31.78 -10.11
N ALA A 524 28.91 33.03 -10.23
CA ALA A 524 29.33 33.87 -9.12
C ALA A 524 28.20 34.83 -8.77
N THR A 525 27.47 34.53 -7.70
CA THR A 525 26.23 35.28 -7.39
C THR A 525 26.47 36.54 -6.59
N ASP A 526 26.12 37.69 -7.16
CA ASP A 526 26.12 38.97 -6.47
C ASP A 526 24.99 39.03 -5.44
N GLY A 527 25.32 39.46 -4.22
CA GLY A 527 24.29 39.74 -3.21
C GLY A 527 24.70 39.42 -1.78
N ASN A 528 23.73 39.59 -0.88
CA ASN A 528 23.96 39.38 0.55
C ASN A 528 24.00 37.88 0.88
N HIS A 529 25.20 37.33 1.07
CA HIS A 529 25.41 35.91 1.42
C HIS A 529 24.75 35.47 2.75
N LYS A 530 24.25 36.41 3.57
CA LYS A 530 23.49 36.11 4.79
C LYS A 530 21.99 35.90 4.55
N LEU A 531 21.46 36.22 3.36
CA LEU A 531 20.06 36.00 3.02
C LEU A 531 19.83 34.56 2.52
N ARG A 532 19.70 33.63 3.46
CA ARG A 532 19.33 32.23 3.20
C ARG A 532 17.82 32.08 3.41
N GLY A 533 17.06 32.03 2.31
CA GLY A 533 15.61 31.93 2.37
C GLY A 533 15.02 31.29 1.13
N GLY A 534 13.87 30.62 1.30
CA GLY A 534 13.14 29.96 0.22
C GLY A 534 14.00 29.00 -0.59
N LEU A 535 13.74 28.92 -1.89
CA LEU A 535 14.43 28.01 -2.80
C LEU A 535 15.93 28.34 -2.93
N TRP A 536 16.31 29.61 -2.81
CA TRP A 536 17.72 30.01 -2.82
C TRP A 536 18.50 29.40 -1.66
N GLY A 537 17.91 29.35 -0.47
CA GLY A 537 18.47 28.61 0.67
C GLY A 537 18.68 27.13 0.34
N THR A 538 17.63 26.46 -0.13
CA THR A 538 17.70 25.03 -0.51
C THR A 538 18.75 24.74 -1.58
N PHE A 539 18.88 25.63 -2.58
CA PHE A 539 19.89 25.51 -3.63
C PHE A 539 21.30 25.64 -3.06
N ARG A 540 21.55 26.65 -2.21
CA ARG A 540 22.84 26.84 -1.55
C ARG A 540 23.20 25.72 -0.59
N ASP A 541 22.24 25.20 0.17
CA ASP A 541 22.48 24.05 1.04
C ASP A 541 22.89 22.82 0.21
N SER A 542 22.29 22.64 -0.97
CA SER A 542 22.67 21.57 -1.89
C SER A 542 24.07 21.76 -2.48
N LEU A 543 24.47 23.00 -2.77
CA LEU A 543 25.84 23.34 -3.17
C LEU A 543 26.83 23.04 -2.03
N GLU A 544 26.57 23.52 -0.82
CA GLU A 544 27.45 23.28 0.34
C GLU A 544 27.59 21.78 0.62
N ASN A 545 26.52 21.01 0.52
CA ASN A 545 26.59 19.55 0.64
C ASN A 545 27.44 18.90 -0.46
N TYR A 546 27.42 19.44 -1.68
CA TYR A 546 28.22 18.91 -2.79
C TYR A 546 29.70 19.25 -2.65
N TYR A 547 30.04 20.48 -2.27
CA TYR A 547 31.41 20.98 -2.20
C TYR A 547 32.08 20.81 -0.82
N GLY A 548 31.34 20.39 0.21
CA GLY A 548 31.88 20.13 1.54
C GLY A 548 31.83 21.33 2.50
N GLY A 549 30.92 22.28 2.27
CA GLY A 549 30.62 23.38 3.17
C GLY A 549 30.70 24.78 2.53
N PRO A 550 30.34 25.84 3.28
CA PRO A 550 30.29 27.22 2.77
C PRO A 550 31.64 27.77 2.34
N GLU A 551 32.73 27.41 3.02
CA GLU A 551 34.07 27.90 2.68
C GLU A 551 34.55 27.38 1.31
N ALA A 552 34.12 26.18 0.91
CA ALA A 552 34.45 25.61 -0.40
C ALA A 552 33.80 26.37 -1.57
N LEU A 553 32.76 27.17 -1.31
CA LEU A 553 32.09 28.02 -2.30
C LEU A 553 32.69 29.43 -2.38
N ASN A 554 33.62 29.78 -1.49
CA ASN A 554 34.22 31.11 -1.38
C ASN A 554 35.58 31.16 -2.11
N THR A 555 35.55 30.94 -3.42
CA THR A 555 36.75 30.77 -4.26
C THR A 555 37.12 31.99 -5.10
N GLY A 556 36.38 33.10 -4.99
CA GLY A 556 36.60 34.29 -5.80
C GLY A 556 36.24 35.59 -5.07
N TRP A 557 36.52 36.73 -5.70
CA TRP A 557 36.34 38.05 -5.08
C TRP A 557 34.90 38.58 -5.15
N VAL A 558 34.11 38.12 -6.13
CA VAL A 558 32.76 38.63 -6.44
C VAL A 558 31.73 38.19 -5.40
N SER A 559 31.87 36.98 -4.85
CA SER A 559 30.84 36.33 -4.04
C SER A 559 31.44 35.31 -3.06
N ARG A 560 30.70 34.94 -2.00
CA ARG A 560 30.97 33.74 -1.19
C ARG A 560 30.17 32.52 -1.64
N THR A 561 29.61 32.56 -2.85
CA THR A 561 28.85 31.46 -3.44
C THR A 561 29.17 31.39 -4.93
N LEU A 562 30.28 30.70 -5.22
CA LEU A 562 30.73 30.33 -6.56
C LEU A 562 30.63 28.81 -6.72
N PHE A 563 30.26 28.37 -7.92
CA PHE A 563 30.09 26.94 -8.23
C PHE A 563 30.23 26.69 -9.73
N GLU A 564 30.45 25.43 -10.11
CA GLU A 564 30.44 25.04 -11.52
C GLU A 564 29.00 25.09 -12.08
N PRO A 565 28.77 25.75 -13.22
CA PRO A 565 27.44 25.87 -13.82
C PRO A 565 26.69 24.55 -14.03
N SER A 566 27.41 23.49 -14.42
CA SER A 566 26.86 22.14 -14.60
C SER A 566 26.37 21.51 -13.30
N VAL A 567 27.03 21.82 -12.17
CA VAL A 567 26.61 21.39 -10.83
C VAL A 567 25.33 22.12 -10.43
N GLY A 568 25.25 23.43 -10.68
CA GLY A 568 24.03 24.21 -10.47
C GLY A 568 22.83 23.64 -11.23
N ASN A 569 22.99 23.36 -12.52
CA ASN A 569 21.95 22.72 -13.34
C ASN A 569 21.50 21.38 -12.75
N ARG A 570 22.45 20.51 -12.40
CA ARG A 570 22.14 19.20 -11.79
C ARG A 570 21.35 19.35 -10.49
N ILE A 571 21.71 20.31 -9.63
CA ILE A 571 20.99 20.58 -8.40
C ILE A 571 19.56 21.03 -8.69
N PHE A 572 19.35 21.98 -9.63
CA PHE A 572 18.00 22.40 -9.98
C PHE A 572 17.14 21.25 -10.53
N LYS A 573 17.69 20.40 -11.40
CA LYS A 573 17.00 19.19 -11.89
C LYS A 573 16.64 18.24 -10.74
N ASN A 574 17.56 18.03 -9.80
CA ASN A 574 17.34 17.18 -8.63
C ASN A 574 16.30 17.75 -7.66
N ILE A 575 16.19 19.07 -7.55
CA ILE A 575 15.13 19.69 -6.73
C ILE A 575 13.79 19.58 -7.46
N ALA A 576 13.75 19.88 -8.76
CA ALA A 576 12.53 19.81 -9.57
C ALA A 576 11.93 18.38 -9.60
N SER A 577 12.76 17.34 -9.72
CA SER A 577 12.30 15.95 -9.78
C SER A 577 11.63 15.44 -8.50
N LYS A 578 11.77 16.14 -7.36
CA LYS A 578 11.09 15.80 -6.11
C LYS A 578 9.59 16.15 -6.11
N TYR A 579 9.13 16.91 -7.11
CA TYR A 579 7.75 17.38 -7.17
C TYR A 579 6.97 16.67 -8.29
N PRO A 580 6.10 15.68 -7.97
CA PRO A 580 5.42 14.86 -8.98
C PRO A 580 4.41 15.63 -9.84
N LYS A 581 4.02 16.84 -9.42
CA LYS A 581 3.12 17.73 -10.17
C LYS A 581 3.86 18.72 -11.08
N LEU A 582 5.20 18.69 -11.10
CA LEU A 582 6.03 19.50 -11.97
C LEU A 582 6.48 18.69 -13.18
N SER A 583 6.07 19.11 -14.37
CA SER A 583 6.67 18.67 -15.63
C SER A 583 7.67 19.72 -16.10
N VAL A 584 8.79 19.27 -16.67
CA VAL A 584 9.74 20.16 -17.37
C VAL A 584 9.94 19.64 -18.77
N TRP A 585 9.64 20.46 -19.77
CA TRP A 585 9.87 20.16 -21.18
C TRP A 585 11.09 20.93 -21.65
N TYR A 586 12.20 20.21 -21.81
CA TYR A 586 13.44 20.74 -22.39
C TYR A 586 13.35 20.79 -23.91
N ASN A 587 14.25 21.54 -24.55
CA ASN A 587 14.33 21.65 -26.00
C ASN A 587 12.96 22.00 -26.63
N SER A 588 12.21 22.85 -25.94
CA SER A 588 10.80 23.12 -26.23
C SER A 588 10.53 24.63 -26.26
N VAL A 589 9.78 25.08 -27.27
CA VAL A 589 9.46 26.51 -27.45
C VAL A 589 7.99 26.73 -27.75
N VAL A 590 7.44 27.81 -27.21
CA VAL A 590 6.05 28.24 -27.50
C VAL A 590 6.01 28.93 -28.87
N ARG A 591 5.34 28.31 -29.84
CA ARG A 591 5.17 28.82 -31.20
C ARG A 591 4.01 29.81 -31.33
N SER A 592 2.89 29.51 -30.68
CA SER A 592 1.72 30.38 -30.66
C SER A 592 1.00 30.32 -29.32
N MET A 593 0.33 31.41 -28.99
CA MET A 593 -0.48 31.55 -27.79
C MET A 593 -1.74 32.35 -28.07
N GLU A 594 -2.84 31.98 -27.44
CA GLU A 594 -4.13 32.66 -27.57
C GLU A 594 -4.77 32.82 -26.19
N LYS A 595 -5.25 34.03 -25.89
CA LYS A 595 -6.03 34.29 -24.68
C LYS A 595 -7.42 33.66 -24.82
N GLN A 596 -7.83 32.90 -23.82
CA GLN A 596 -9.14 32.27 -23.72
C GLN A 596 -9.95 32.92 -22.59
N LYS A 597 -11.27 32.67 -22.57
CA LYS A 597 -12.17 33.21 -21.53
C LYS A 597 -11.67 32.89 -20.10
N ASN A 598 -11.16 31.68 -19.90
CA ASN A 598 -10.68 31.17 -18.60
C ASN A 598 -9.22 30.70 -18.65
N GLY A 599 -8.33 31.41 -19.37
CA GLY A 599 -6.90 31.06 -19.39
C GLY A 599 -6.23 31.32 -20.73
N TRP A 600 -5.41 30.36 -21.16
CA TRP A 600 -4.56 30.43 -22.36
C TRP A 600 -4.56 29.09 -23.10
N SER A 601 -4.46 29.15 -24.43
CA SER A 601 -4.13 28.01 -25.29
C SER A 601 -2.75 28.24 -25.90
N LEU A 602 -1.88 27.23 -25.86
CA LEU A 602 -0.49 27.30 -26.32
C LEU A 602 -0.20 26.17 -27.31
N THR A 603 0.56 26.49 -28.36
CA THR A 603 1.20 25.47 -29.20
C THR A 603 2.68 25.44 -28.89
N VAL A 604 3.15 24.34 -28.33
CA VAL A 604 4.56 24.12 -27.95
C VAL A 604 5.18 23.17 -28.95
N SER A 605 6.36 23.51 -29.47
CA SER A 605 7.10 22.62 -30.37
C SER A 605 8.37 22.13 -29.71
N ASN A 606 8.74 20.87 -29.95
CA ASN A 606 10.04 20.31 -29.63
C ASN A 606 10.55 19.46 -30.81
N GLY A 607 11.68 18.77 -30.62
CA GLY A 607 12.26 17.88 -31.65
C GLY A 607 11.33 16.73 -32.11
N ALA A 608 10.24 16.44 -31.39
CA ALA A 608 9.24 15.44 -31.74
C ALA A 608 7.98 16.01 -32.43
N GLY A 609 7.87 17.34 -32.57
CA GLY A 609 6.75 18.00 -33.25
C GLY A 609 6.01 19.01 -32.37
N ASN A 610 4.79 19.36 -32.77
CA ASN A 610 3.96 20.37 -32.10
C ASN A 610 2.91 19.71 -31.18
N LYS A 611 2.78 20.19 -29.95
CA LYS A 611 1.75 19.79 -28.98
C LYS A 611 0.95 21.00 -28.54
N ARG A 612 -0.38 20.86 -28.53
CA ARG A 612 -1.30 21.89 -28.01
C ARG A 612 -1.58 21.63 -26.53
N ILE A 613 -1.50 22.67 -25.72
CA ILE A 613 -1.84 22.63 -24.29
C ILE A 613 -2.69 23.86 -23.92
N THR A 614 -3.32 23.82 -22.75
CA THR A 614 -4.03 24.95 -22.15
C THR A 614 -3.49 25.24 -20.77
N ALA A 615 -3.60 26.48 -20.32
CA ALA A 615 -3.13 26.92 -19.03
C ALA A 615 -4.14 27.85 -18.36
N THR A 616 -4.39 27.70 -17.06
CA THR A 616 -5.16 28.72 -16.31
C THR A 616 -4.32 29.97 -16.10
N ILE A 617 -3.08 29.80 -15.65
CA ILE A 617 -2.08 30.86 -15.46
C ILE A 617 -0.90 30.63 -16.40
N LEU A 618 -0.48 31.70 -17.07
CA LEU A 618 0.74 31.71 -17.89
C LEU A 618 1.74 32.68 -17.23
N VAL A 619 2.93 32.19 -16.92
CA VAL A 619 4.04 32.96 -16.36
C VAL A 619 5.10 33.09 -17.43
N ASP A 620 5.48 34.32 -17.74
CA ASP A 620 6.67 34.59 -18.53
C ASP A 620 7.90 34.61 -17.62
N ALA A 621 8.83 33.71 -17.87
CA ALA A 621 10.15 33.67 -17.28
C ALA A 621 11.24 33.50 -18.37
N THR A 622 10.93 33.91 -19.61
CA THR A 622 11.90 34.02 -20.69
C THR A 622 12.86 35.15 -20.39
N GLU A 623 14.09 35.07 -20.90
CA GLU A 623 15.12 36.07 -20.62
C GLU A 623 14.78 37.46 -21.19
N LEU A 624 13.93 37.52 -22.23
CA LEU A 624 13.58 38.76 -22.94
C LEU A 624 12.13 39.23 -22.72
N GLY A 625 11.30 38.47 -21.99
CA GLY A 625 9.89 38.80 -21.83
C GLY A 625 9.04 38.55 -23.09
N ASP A 626 9.43 37.57 -23.92
CA ASP A 626 8.81 37.28 -25.22
C ASP A 626 7.33 36.91 -25.10
N ILE A 627 6.94 36.24 -24.02
CA ILE A 627 5.57 35.78 -23.80
C ILE A 627 4.68 36.92 -23.33
N ALA A 628 5.20 37.80 -22.47
CA ALA A 628 4.54 39.02 -22.03
C ALA A 628 4.31 39.97 -23.22
N ALA A 629 5.32 40.16 -24.06
CA ALA A 629 5.19 40.94 -25.29
C ALA A 629 4.13 40.34 -26.24
N LYS A 630 4.18 39.02 -26.49
CA LYS A 630 3.16 38.31 -27.30
C LYS A 630 1.76 38.36 -26.69
N ALA A 631 1.65 38.47 -25.37
CA ALA A 631 0.39 38.64 -24.66
C ALA A 631 -0.17 40.08 -24.74
N GLY A 632 0.57 41.02 -25.33
CA GLY A 632 0.18 42.44 -25.41
C GLY A 632 0.42 43.20 -24.10
N VAL A 633 1.29 42.72 -23.22
CA VAL A 633 1.71 43.47 -22.03
C VAL A 633 2.56 44.65 -22.49
N ARG A 634 2.25 45.85 -21.99
CA ARG A 634 3.04 47.05 -22.27
C ARG A 634 4.41 46.94 -21.58
N TYR A 635 5.45 47.34 -22.28
CA TYR A 635 6.82 47.36 -21.80
C TYR A 635 7.52 48.60 -22.33
N ASP A 636 8.57 49.00 -21.63
CA ASP A 636 9.50 50.05 -22.05
C ASP A 636 10.86 49.39 -22.36
N LEU A 637 11.68 50.03 -23.20
CA LEU A 637 13.00 49.52 -23.59
C LEU A 637 14.09 50.52 -23.16
N GLY A 638 15.16 49.98 -22.60
CA GLY A 638 16.36 50.72 -22.21
C GLY A 638 16.23 51.46 -20.87
N MET A 639 16.86 52.62 -20.75
CA MET A 639 16.92 53.36 -19.49
C MET A 639 15.81 54.41 -19.39
N ASP A 640 15.14 54.46 -18.24
CA ASP A 640 14.13 55.46 -17.93
C ASP A 640 14.71 56.88 -17.87
N SER A 641 13.92 57.89 -18.25
CA SER A 641 14.25 59.28 -17.99
C SER A 641 14.16 59.61 -16.50
N ARG A 642 15.09 60.43 -15.98
CA ARG A 642 14.99 61.04 -14.65
C ARG A 642 13.71 61.86 -14.44
N LEU A 643 13.07 62.33 -15.52
CA LEU A 643 11.80 63.05 -15.47
C LEU A 643 10.63 62.11 -15.14
N VAL A 644 10.77 60.82 -15.45
CA VAL A 644 9.78 59.78 -15.17
C VAL A 644 9.99 59.19 -13.78
N THR A 645 11.23 58.79 -13.44
CA THR A 645 11.52 58.07 -12.19
C THR A 645 11.92 58.97 -11.02
N GLY A 646 12.41 60.19 -11.30
CA GLY A 646 13.00 61.07 -10.30
C GLY A 646 14.41 60.66 -9.83
N GLU A 647 15.01 59.62 -10.42
CA GLU A 647 16.33 59.14 -10.04
C GLU A 647 17.43 60.08 -10.54
N TYR A 648 18.28 60.57 -9.64
CA TYR A 648 19.30 61.57 -9.99
C TYR A 648 20.39 61.03 -10.95
N ILE A 649 20.62 59.71 -10.95
CA ILE A 649 21.58 59.04 -11.83
C ILE A 649 20.99 58.65 -13.19
N ALA A 650 19.67 58.70 -13.35
CA ALA A 650 19.02 58.37 -14.61
C ALA A 650 19.33 59.43 -15.69
N PRO A 651 19.36 59.05 -16.97
CA PRO A 651 19.55 59.99 -18.08
C PRO A 651 18.43 61.03 -18.12
N GLU A 652 18.66 62.18 -18.75
CA GLU A 652 17.64 63.24 -18.86
C GLU A 652 16.47 62.84 -19.77
N GLN A 653 16.76 62.06 -20.81
CA GLN A 653 15.78 61.48 -21.73
C GLN A 653 15.90 59.96 -21.70
N GLU A 654 14.78 59.27 -21.89
CA GLU A 654 14.79 57.84 -22.12
C GLU A 654 15.60 57.48 -23.38
N ASN A 655 16.12 56.26 -23.41
CA ASN A 655 16.83 55.71 -24.56
C ASN A 655 16.56 54.21 -24.65
N ASP A 656 16.87 53.63 -25.81
CA ASP A 656 16.68 52.21 -26.12
C ASP A 656 17.95 51.37 -25.89
N ILE A 657 18.89 51.86 -25.09
CA ILE A 657 20.15 51.16 -24.83
C ILE A 657 19.89 49.99 -23.89
N ILE A 658 20.07 48.78 -24.41
CA ILE A 658 20.02 47.53 -23.65
C ILE A 658 21.46 47.08 -23.35
N GLN A 659 21.68 46.51 -22.18
CA GLN A 659 23.00 45.99 -21.78
C GLN A 659 23.51 44.95 -22.79
N ASP A 660 24.79 45.05 -23.14
CA ASP A 660 25.45 44.11 -24.04
C ASP A 660 25.40 42.66 -23.52
N LEU A 661 25.26 41.70 -24.44
CA LEU A 661 25.30 40.28 -24.14
C LEU A 661 26.68 39.89 -23.60
N THR A 662 26.70 39.33 -22.39
CA THR A 662 27.93 38.84 -21.76
C THR A 662 28.08 37.33 -22.00
N TYR A 663 29.19 36.93 -22.61
CA TYR A 663 29.56 35.52 -22.75
C TYR A 663 30.67 35.18 -21.75
N ALA A 664 30.37 34.27 -20.81
CA ALA A 664 31.37 33.72 -19.90
C ALA A 664 32.09 32.54 -20.55
N MET A 665 33.41 32.62 -20.68
CA MET A 665 34.25 31.51 -21.16
C MET A 665 35.03 30.92 -19.99
N VAL A 666 35.03 29.59 -19.87
CA VAL A 666 35.90 28.88 -18.93
C VAL A 666 37.20 28.55 -19.63
N LEU A 667 38.30 29.16 -19.18
CA LEU A 667 39.64 28.83 -19.63
C LEU A 667 40.21 27.75 -18.73
N LYS A 668 40.59 26.61 -19.31
CA LYS A 668 41.27 25.53 -18.61
C LYS A 668 42.62 25.29 -19.25
N GLU A 669 43.66 25.37 -18.44
CA GLU A 669 45.01 25.03 -18.86
C GLU A 669 45.14 23.50 -18.89
N TYR A 670 45.74 23.00 -19.96
CA TYR A 670 46.04 21.59 -20.15
C TYR A 670 47.51 21.44 -20.49
N ASP A 671 48.14 20.40 -19.95
CA ASP A 671 49.55 20.06 -20.16
C ASP A 671 49.80 19.47 -21.58
N ARG A 672 48.85 19.67 -22.50
CA ARG A 672 48.82 19.13 -23.86
C ARG A 672 47.93 19.99 -24.76
N ASP A 673 48.18 19.94 -26.06
CA ASP A 673 47.32 20.58 -27.06
C ASP A 673 45.90 19.99 -27.00
N MET A 674 44.91 20.88 -26.90
CA MET A 674 43.49 20.54 -26.89
C MET A 674 42.75 21.41 -27.91
N THR A 675 41.94 20.79 -28.76
CA THR A 675 41.02 21.53 -29.65
C THR A 675 39.81 21.99 -28.85
N ILE A 676 39.52 23.30 -28.88
CA ILE A 676 38.29 23.86 -28.35
C ILE A 676 37.15 23.39 -29.27
N GLN A 677 36.24 22.56 -28.76
CA GLN A 677 35.06 22.09 -29.47
C GLN A 677 33.84 22.93 -29.13
#